data_AF-A0A853BIW9-F1
#
_entry.id   AF-A0A853BIW9-F1
#
_cell.length_a   1.000
_cell.length_b   1.000
_cell.length_c   1.000
_cell.angle_alpha   90.00
_cell.angle_beta   90.00
_cell.angle_gamma   90.00
#
_symmetry.space_group_name_H-M   'P 1'
#
loop_
_entity.id
_entity.type
_entity.pdbx_description
1 polymer ?
#
loop_
_entity_poly.entity_id
_entity_poly.type
_entity_poly.pdbx_seq_one_letter_code
_entity_poly.pdbx_strand_id
1 'polypeptide(L)'
;MPPPRARQWAVMYLGTDSPGGAELPDLRLVLPALATWACTAVLLGGTARAACAAAAALAVVAVGVWALGRRERFPRLPLAAVAVCMAAGALATAGRLAAVESSPITHLANEEASVTLDLAITDDPRPRADPPAPGRPRLIIEARAEAVLADAAMPAADPANVPTPASAEGAAGTAGTAVFGTSDVSPAAEAGAVRTRVPVVVLASGEAWRDLLPSQRVRAEGTVLPAEGDPLVGGVFVVRGPPERLDPPSPAQAWAGHTRARLRAAASGLPEPADGLLPALVVGDTSRVPPETAAAFRDSGMTHLLTVSGSNLAIMTGAALGAMRWLGRTGVPAAVVGAATVAVFVLVARPEPSVLRAAFMASIALLAVALGRRRTGVAALAAATLGLLLFDPGLARSFGFALSVLATAGILVLAPRWRDRWSARLPTWLAEAVAVALAAHVACLPLLAVLSAEVSWVAVPANVLAAPAVPLASVGGFAVAGLALVWPWAAQTVVWLPGAAVLWIDAVASTAARLPGRAVPWPATALGAVLLALLVAAALALRGRTARAVGAAGLAAALTALALTWVAPGWPPPGWALVACRIGQGDALVLTAEGGGRAVVVDTGPDPAAIDSCLADLRVSEVALLVLTHGDLDHVGGTRGAIGGRSVRAALVPPAFDHPQTLRTLRSERIPVHVGTAGQRWRVAPWTLDVLWPRAGGAAPVGNDGSVVLLARWPLASGGAMTALLTGDIEEPAQRALLGSHAVRGVDVLKVPHHGAGSQEPTFIAATRPDITLTSVGAGNPYGHPDPATWAQLRRLPSADYRTDRHGDIAVVPEPRGAGGRPAERPAAVCRDPGPRRGAGRTAARTARRRARRTARRLSGARHRTVAGAWHAAGMASTSAPPPLSVVVGDEELLVDRAVAELVAAARAEEPGVDVHDLMPGQVTAGKLVEVTSPSLFGERRVVVLRAVQDLGKDLAAEVTRYLTAPAEDVMLVLVHAGGAKGKALLDAAVKAGATRITCAKPTKASERLQFVKGEFARAGRQITADAAQALLDAVGTDLRELAAACTQLAADTEGRVDAAAVARYHTGKAEVSGFTVADRAVEGRIPEALEQLRWCLAVGTAPVLINSALAGAVRGLAVVAQPQRGVPDTELAKAAKVPPWKLKTLRQQARGWSPTGVARALAVVAETDALIKGAGRDPAYALERAVIEIAGARNQR
;
A
#
# COMPACT_ATOMS: atom_id res chain seq x y z
N MET A 1 62.85 20.94 31.28
CA MET A 1 61.73 20.61 30.38
C MET A 1 60.75 19.73 31.14
N PRO A 2 59.51 20.14 31.43
CA PRO A 2 58.52 19.21 31.97
C PRO A 2 57.99 18.31 30.84
N PRO A 3 57.51 17.10 31.15
CA PRO A 3 57.16 16.09 30.14
C PRO A 3 55.93 16.51 29.33
N PRO A 4 55.79 16.07 28.07
CA PRO A 4 54.65 16.41 27.25
C PRO A 4 53.39 15.79 27.87
N ARG A 5 52.50 16.64 28.39
CA ARG A 5 51.22 16.22 28.98
C ARG A 5 50.40 15.49 27.91
N ALA A 6 50.21 14.18 28.13
CA ALA A 6 49.27 13.31 27.43
C ALA A 6 47.77 13.72 27.55
N ARG A 7 47.46 14.96 27.97
CA ARG A 7 46.10 15.49 28.19
C ARG A 7 45.43 16.08 26.94
N GLN A 8 46.07 16.03 25.77
CA GLN A 8 45.55 16.69 24.55
C GLN A 8 44.83 15.75 23.56
N TRP A 9 44.73 14.45 23.83
CA TRP A 9 44.04 13.51 22.93
C TRP A 9 42.52 13.75 22.88
N ALA A 10 41.93 14.34 23.93
CA ALA A 10 40.49 14.59 24.01
C ALA A 10 40.02 15.91 23.35
N VAL A 11 40.93 16.86 23.08
CA VAL A 11 40.54 18.22 22.62
C VAL A 11 40.39 18.31 21.09
N MET A 12 40.73 17.25 20.35
CA MET A 12 40.66 17.26 18.89
C MET A 12 39.31 16.78 18.32
N TYR A 13 38.40 16.30 19.17
CA TYR A 13 37.23 15.53 18.73
C TYR A 13 36.02 16.36 18.29
N LEU A 14 35.89 17.65 18.68
CA LEU A 14 34.61 18.36 18.51
C LEU A 14 34.68 19.83 18.10
N GLY A 15 35.86 20.36 17.74
CA GLY A 15 35.95 21.80 17.41
C GLY A 15 35.47 22.71 18.54
N THR A 16 35.49 22.23 19.79
CA THR A 16 35.24 23.06 20.97
C THR A 16 36.50 23.84 21.28
N ASP A 17 36.32 25.13 21.55
CA ASP A 17 37.39 26.04 21.93
C ASP A 17 38.27 25.47 23.05
N SER A 18 39.56 25.82 22.98
CA SER A 18 40.53 25.56 24.05
C SER A 18 39.98 26.05 25.40
N PRO A 19 40.28 25.36 26.51
CA PRO A 19 39.85 25.79 27.84
C PRO A 19 40.65 27.05 28.24
N GLY A 20 40.11 28.22 27.90
CA GLY A 20 40.74 29.50 28.21
C GLY A 20 39.99 30.69 27.61
N GLY A 21 38.94 31.14 28.31
CA GLY A 21 38.23 32.40 28.01
C GLY A 21 36.81 32.19 27.52
N ALA A 22 35.84 32.58 28.34
CA ALA A 22 34.42 32.59 27.99
C ALA A 22 34.10 33.72 27.00
N GLU A 23 34.48 33.57 25.73
CA GLU A 23 33.90 34.36 24.66
C GLU A 23 32.49 33.81 24.35
N LEU A 24 31.51 34.70 24.24
CA LEU A 24 30.14 34.33 23.86
C LEU A 24 30.16 33.72 22.45
N PRO A 25 29.39 32.63 22.19
CA PRO A 25 29.32 32.05 20.85
C PRO A 25 28.84 33.10 19.83
N ASP A 26 29.44 33.11 18.64
CA ASP A 26 28.98 33.97 17.55
C ASP A 26 27.63 33.47 17.01
N LEU A 27 26.56 34.19 17.37
CA LEU A 27 25.18 33.87 17.00
C LEU A 27 24.68 34.64 15.77
N ARG A 28 25.51 35.45 15.11
CA ARG A 28 25.07 36.36 14.05
C ARG A 28 24.40 35.65 12.86
N LEU A 29 24.85 34.43 12.53
CA LEU A 29 24.31 33.63 11.42
C LEU A 29 23.14 32.69 11.83
N VAL A 30 22.87 32.53 13.13
CA VAL A 30 21.86 31.56 13.61
C VAL A 30 20.46 31.99 13.22
N LEU A 31 20.10 33.27 13.46
CA LEU A 31 18.80 33.80 13.08
C LEU A 31 18.57 33.77 11.56
N PRO A 32 19.51 34.22 10.71
CA PRO A 32 19.40 34.03 9.26
C PRO A 32 19.19 32.57 8.86
N ALA A 33 19.96 31.62 9.42
CA ALA A 33 19.84 30.21 9.09
C ALA A 33 18.46 29.62 9.43
N LEU A 34 17.96 29.88 10.65
CA LEU A 34 16.65 29.38 11.09
C LEU A 34 15.50 30.01 10.29
N ALA A 35 15.59 31.32 10.02
CA ALA A 35 14.57 32.04 9.27
C ALA A 35 14.53 31.59 7.81
N THR A 36 15.69 31.42 7.16
CA THR A 36 15.78 30.83 5.82
C THR A 36 15.24 29.42 5.79
N TRP A 37 15.58 28.56 6.77
CA TRP A 37 15.04 27.21 6.85
C TRP A 37 13.51 27.20 6.93
N ALA A 38 12.93 27.94 7.90
CA ALA A 38 11.48 28.00 8.06
C ALA A 38 10.81 28.54 6.78
N CYS A 39 11.37 29.59 6.17
CA CYS A 39 10.88 30.15 4.92
C CYS A 39 10.90 29.11 3.79
N THR A 40 12.03 28.45 3.55
CA THR A 40 12.17 27.40 2.53
C THR A 40 11.21 26.22 2.77
N ALA A 41 11.09 25.74 4.01
CA ALA A 41 10.20 24.64 4.36
C ALA A 41 8.72 24.94 4.08
N VAL A 42 8.30 26.20 4.32
CA VAL A 42 6.94 26.68 4.00
C VAL A 42 6.76 26.85 2.50
N LEU A 43 7.71 27.50 1.81
CA LEU A 43 7.60 27.81 0.37
C LEU A 43 7.57 26.57 -0.52
N LEU A 44 8.24 25.49 -0.12
CA LEU A 44 8.11 24.19 -0.79
C LEU A 44 6.66 23.65 -0.78
N GLY A 45 5.72 24.26 -0.04
CA GLY A 45 4.33 23.80 0.03
C GLY A 45 3.43 24.50 -0.97
N GLY A 46 3.97 25.51 -1.66
CA GLY A 46 3.27 26.29 -2.67
C GLY A 46 3.88 26.11 -4.05
N THR A 47 3.63 27.07 -4.92
CA THR A 47 4.09 27.08 -6.31
C THR A 47 5.34 27.93 -6.48
N ALA A 48 6.06 27.73 -7.60
CA ALA A 48 7.20 28.56 -7.97
C ALA A 48 6.86 30.06 -7.98
N ARG A 49 5.66 30.43 -8.46
CA ARG A 49 5.19 31.83 -8.46
C ARG A 49 5.05 32.40 -7.06
N ALA A 50 4.49 31.63 -6.12
CA ALA A 50 4.36 32.06 -4.73
C ALA A 50 5.75 32.25 -4.08
N ALA A 51 6.70 31.36 -4.36
CA ALA A 51 8.08 31.49 -3.89
C ALA A 51 8.81 32.71 -4.49
N CYS A 52 8.64 32.99 -5.80
CA CYS A 52 9.15 34.21 -6.43
C CYS A 52 8.57 35.49 -5.80
N ALA A 53 7.25 35.52 -5.57
CA ALA A 53 6.59 36.66 -4.94
C ALA A 53 7.10 36.89 -3.51
N ALA A 54 7.30 35.81 -2.75
CA ALA A 54 7.91 35.89 -1.42
C ALA A 54 9.35 36.41 -1.48
N ALA A 55 10.17 35.94 -2.43
CA ALA A 55 11.54 36.43 -2.62
C ALA A 55 11.57 37.94 -2.90
N ALA A 56 10.70 38.42 -3.79
CA ALA A 56 10.59 39.85 -4.11
C ALA A 56 10.13 40.67 -2.89
N ALA A 57 9.09 40.22 -2.17
CA ALA A 57 8.60 40.89 -0.96
C ALA A 57 9.70 40.98 0.11
N LEU A 58 10.47 39.90 0.31
CA LEU A 58 11.56 39.86 1.28
C LEU A 58 12.75 40.74 0.87
N ALA A 59 13.05 40.85 -0.43
CA ALA A 59 14.04 41.80 -0.93
C ALA A 59 13.61 43.25 -0.69
N VAL A 60 12.33 43.58 -0.90
CA VAL A 60 11.78 44.90 -0.58
C VAL A 60 11.87 45.18 0.93
N VAL A 61 11.55 44.20 1.79
CA VAL A 61 11.73 44.33 3.25
C VAL A 61 13.20 44.57 3.60
N ALA A 62 14.14 43.86 2.98
CA ALA A 62 15.57 44.05 3.22
C ALA A 62 16.03 45.48 2.87
N VAL A 63 15.62 45.99 1.70
CA VAL A 63 15.92 47.36 1.26
C VAL A 63 15.24 48.38 2.16
N GLY A 64 13.98 48.15 2.55
CA GLY A 64 13.23 49.02 3.45
C GLY A 64 13.85 49.13 4.85
N VAL A 65 14.26 48.00 5.45
CA VAL A 65 14.98 47.97 6.73
C VAL A 65 16.32 48.69 6.63
N TRP A 66 17.02 48.55 5.50
CA TRP A 66 18.28 49.24 5.25
C TRP A 66 18.09 50.76 5.08
N ALA A 67 17.03 51.20 4.37
CA ALA A 67 16.75 52.60 4.07
C ALA A 67 16.11 53.39 5.23
N LEU A 68 15.16 52.80 5.97
CA LEU A 68 14.47 53.42 7.11
C LEU A 68 15.36 53.56 8.35
N GLY A 69 16.45 52.81 8.39
CA GLY A 69 17.47 52.91 9.41
C GLY A 69 18.32 54.17 9.26
N ARG A 70 17.78 55.38 9.47
CA ARG A 70 18.58 56.59 9.69
C ARG A 70 18.61 57.07 11.16
N ARG A 71 17.79 56.50 12.05
CA ARG A 71 17.78 56.79 13.51
C ARG A 71 18.58 55.77 14.33
N GLU A 72 19.58 56.20 15.10
CA GLU A 72 20.67 55.38 15.69
C GLU A 72 20.29 54.24 16.67
N ARG A 73 19.00 53.99 16.93
CA ARG A 73 18.56 53.07 18.00
C ARG A 73 18.10 51.67 17.57
N PHE A 74 18.09 51.33 16.28
CA PHE A 74 17.62 50.01 15.80
C PHE A 74 18.77 49.11 15.26
N PRO A 75 18.76 47.79 15.54
CA PRO A 75 19.76 46.85 15.01
C PRO A 75 19.48 46.54 13.52
N ARG A 76 19.95 47.41 12.62
CA ARG A 76 19.66 47.39 11.17
C ARG A 76 20.30 46.22 10.43
N LEU A 77 21.59 45.99 10.65
CA LEU A 77 22.38 44.98 9.93
C LEU A 77 21.88 43.53 10.11
N PRO A 78 21.57 43.03 11.33
CA PRO A 78 21.14 41.65 11.49
C PRO A 78 19.75 41.40 10.89
N LEU A 79 18.83 42.37 10.99
CA LEU A 79 17.49 42.23 10.42
C LEU A 79 17.51 42.26 8.88
N ALA A 80 18.33 43.15 8.30
CA ALA A 80 18.57 43.16 6.85
C ALA A 80 19.24 41.86 6.37
N ALA A 81 20.23 41.34 7.11
CA ALA A 81 20.88 40.08 6.79
C ALA A 81 19.90 38.89 6.82
N VAL A 82 19.01 38.82 7.81
CA VAL A 82 17.93 37.81 7.86
C VAL A 82 17.05 37.91 6.61
N ALA A 83 16.56 39.11 6.27
CA ALA A 83 15.69 39.31 5.12
C ALA A 83 16.39 38.93 3.79
N VAL A 84 17.66 39.29 3.61
CA VAL A 84 18.47 38.91 2.43
C VAL A 84 18.65 37.39 2.35
N CYS A 85 18.99 36.73 3.45
CA CYS A 85 19.15 35.27 3.46
C CYS A 85 17.82 34.54 3.19
N MET A 86 16.70 35.03 3.70
CA MET A 86 15.39 34.46 3.39
C MET A 86 15.01 34.70 1.94
N ALA A 87 15.28 35.89 1.38
CA ALA A 87 15.03 36.19 -0.03
C ALA A 87 15.86 35.26 -0.95
N ALA A 88 17.13 35.03 -0.61
CA ALA A 88 17.99 34.10 -1.34
C ALA A 88 17.46 32.64 -1.26
N GLY A 89 17.03 32.20 -0.08
CA GLY A 89 16.41 30.88 0.08
C GLY A 89 15.10 30.74 -0.69
N ALA A 90 14.25 31.77 -0.67
CA ALA A 90 13.00 31.82 -1.43
C ALA A 90 13.26 31.77 -2.94
N LEU A 91 14.27 32.50 -3.43
CA LEU A 91 14.67 32.49 -4.84
C LEU A 91 15.22 31.12 -5.27
N ALA A 92 16.08 30.51 -4.46
CA ALA A 92 16.59 29.16 -4.72
C ALA A 92 15.44 28.12 -4.76
N THR A 93 14.48 28.24 -3.83
CA THR A 93 13.27 27.40 -3.80
C THR A 93 12.41 27.60 -5.05
N ALA A 94 12.18 28.86 -5.44
CA ALA A 94 11.40 29.20 -6.62
C ALA A 94 12.04 28.65 -7.90
N GLY A 95 13.37 28.76 -8.05
CA GLY A 95 14.08 28.21 -9.19
C GLY A 95 13.97 26.69 -9.30
N ARG A 96 14.05 25.98 -8.18
CA ARG A 96 13.89 24.52 -8.14
C ARG A 96 12.46 24.08 -8.44
N LEU A 97 11.47 24.72 -7.83
CA LEU A 97 10.05 24.46 -8.12
C LEU A 97 9.73 24.77 -9.58
N ALA A 98 10.20 25.89 -10.13
CA ALA A 98 9.97 26.25 -11.51
C ALA A 98 10.54 25.19 -12.48
N ALA A 99 11.75 24.71 -12.22
CA ALA A 99 12.39 23.67 -13.03
C ALA A 99 11.61 22.35 -13.05
N VAL A 100 10.93 22.00 -11.96
CA VAL A 100 10.07 20.81 -11.85
C VAL A 100 8.70 21.09 -12.47
N GLU A 101 8.04 22.18 -12.11
CA GLU A 101 6.70 22.55 -12.61
C GLU A 101 6.68 22.72 -14.14
N SER A 102 7.75 23.28 -14.73
CA SER A 102 7.85 23.47 -16.19
C SER A 102 8.44 22.26 -16.93
N SER A 103 8.68 21.15 -16.23
CA SER A 103 9.31 19.96 -16.81
C SER A 103 8.34 19.16 -17.67
N PRO A 104 8.80 18.62 -18.82
CA PRO A 104 8.05 17.63 -19.58
C PRO A 104 7.63 16.43 -18.72
N ILE A 105 8.47 16.03 -17.74
CA ILE A 105 8.20 14.88 -16.87
C ILE A 105 6.95 15.11 -16.02
N THR A 106 6.76 16.32 -15.50
CA THR A 106 5.60 16.64 -14.66
C THR A 106 4.31 16.63 -15.46
N HIS A 107 4.37 17.07 -16.73
CA HIS A 107 3.23 16.95 -17.65
C HIS A 107 2.91 15.48 -17.93
N LEU A 108 3.92 14.69 -18.30
CA LEU A 108 3.78 13.26 -18.56
C LEU A 108 3.30 12.49 -17.33
N ALA A 109 3.71 12.90 -16.12
CA ALA A 109 3.27 12.33 -14.87
C ALA A 109 1.77 12.55 -14.64
N ASN A 110 1.28 13.77 -14.87
CA ASN A 110 -0.15 14.09 -14.74
C ASN A 110 -1.03 13.36 -15.76
N GLU A 111 -0.46 13.00 -16.91
CA GLU A 111 -1.13 12.19 -17.94
C GLU A 111 -0.93 10.69 -17.77
N GLU A 112 -0.19 10.27 -16.72
CA GLU A 112 0.21 8.88 -16.48
C GLU A 112 0.81 8.22 -17.74
N ALA A 113 1.63 8.97 -18.47
CA ALA A 113 2.10 8.57 -19.79
C ALA A 113 3.16 7.47 -19.72
N SER A 114 3.05 6.50 -20.65
CA SER A 114 4.12 5.53 -20.93
C SER A 114 5.15 6.18 -21.83
N VAL A 115 6.40 6.25 -21.38
CA VAL A 115 7.50 6.94 -22.06
C VAL A 115 8.81 6.19 -21.89
N THR A 116 9.71 6.42 -22.84
CA THR A 116 11.11 5.99 -22.75
C THR A 116 11.95 7.13 -22.22
N LEU A 117 12.64 6.91 -21.10
CA LEU A 117 13.48 7.90 -20.44
C LEU A 117 14.95 7.48 -20.48
N ASP A 118 15.81 8.43 -20.82
CA ASP A 118 17.23 8.39 -20.46
C ASP A 118 17.37 8.94 -19.04
N LEU A 119 17.89 8.10 -18.15
CA LEU A 119 18.01 8.32 -16.73
C LEU A 119 19.48 8.32 -16.33
N ALA A 120 19.92 9.34 -15.60
CA ALA A 120 21.18 9.29 -14.86
C ALA A 120 20.92 8.85 -13.42
N ILE A 121 21.48 7.73 -13.01
CA ILE A 121 21.35 7.23 -11.64
C ILE A 121 22.05 8.20 -10.68
N THR A 122 21.34 8.67 -9.66
CA THR A 122 21.88 9.65 -8.69
C THR A 122 22.24 9.01 -7.36
N ASP A 123 21.59 7.91 -7.00
CA ASP A 123 21.92 7.12 -5.80
C ASP A 123 21.83 5.62 -6.06
N ASP A 124 22.41 4.81 -5.16
CA ASP A 124 22.39 3.36 -5.26
C ASP A 124 20.94 2.82 -5.16
N PRO A 125 20.57 1.80 -5.96
CA PRO A 125 19.30 1.08 -5.86
C PRO A 125 19.07 0.50 -4.45
N ARG A 126 17.89 0.76 -3.87
CA ARG A 126 17.53 0.26 -2.53
C ARG A 126 16.33 -0.69 -2.60
N PRO A 127 16.34 -1.80 -1.86
CA PRO A 127 15.16 -2.64 -1.74
C PRO A 127 14.04 -1.85 -1.05
N ARG A 128 12.82 -2.04 -1.54
CA ARG A 128 11.61 -1.53 -0.88
C ARG A 128 11.43 -2.28 0.45
N ALA A 129 11.01 -1.57 1.50
CA ALA A 129 10.81 -2.17 2.82
C ALA A 129 9.65 -3.18 2.87
N ASP A 130 8.72 -3.11 1.91
CA ASP A 130 7.57 -4.02 1.82
C ASP A 130 8.00 -5.44 1.38
N PRO A 131 7.36 -6.50 1.91
CA PRO A 131 7.66 -7.86 1.51
C PRO A 131 7.41 -8.08 0.01
N PRO A 132 8.25 -8.88 -0.67
CA PRO A 132 8.20 -9.03 -2.11
C PRO A 132 6.90 -9.73 -2.58
N ALA A 133 6.02 -8.98 -3.26
CA ALA A 133 4.87 -9.52 -4.01
C ALA A 133 5.22 -9.73 -5.51
N PRO A 134 4.63 -10.71 -6.20
CA PRO A 134 4.77 -10.87 -7.65
C PRO A 134 4.23 -9.63 -8.40
N GLY A 135 4.97 -9.13 -9.39
CA GLY A 135 4.53 -8.02 -10.26
C GLY A 135 4.67 -6.60 -9.68
N ARG A 136 5.06 -6.44 -8.40
CA ARG A 136 5.35 -5.12 -7.82
C ARG A 136 6.84 -4.76 -7.91
N PRO A 137 7.17 -3.50 -8.22
CA PRO A 137 8.55 -2.99 -8.13
C PRO A 137 9.18 -3.28 -6.78
N ARG A 138 10.40 -3.84 -6.80
CA ARG A 138 11.14 -4.26 -5.61
C ARG A 138 12.24 -3.29 -5.22
N LEU A 139 12.62 -2.41 -6.14
CA LEU A 139 13.71 -1.45 -5.96
C LEU A 139 13.18 -0.03 -6.10
N ILE A 140 13.65 0.83 -5.22
CA ILE A 140 13.53 2.29 -5.29
C ILE A 140 14.89 2.81 -5.72
N ILE A 141 14.91 3.61 -6.78
CA ILE A 141 16.15 4.13 -7.35
C ILE A 141 15.95 5.63 -7.58
N GLU A 142 16.79 6.44 -6.94
CA GLU A 142 16.81 7.86 -7.22
C GLU A 142 17.60 8.10 -8.51
N ALA A 143 16.96 8.77 -9.47
CA ALA A 143 17.56 9.10 -10.74
C ALA A 143 17.17 10.52 -11.16
N ARG A 144 17.89 11.03 -12.16
CA ARG A 144 17.55 12.27 -12.85
C ARG A 144 17.18 11.93 -14.28
N ALA A 145 15.99 12.31 -14.72
CA ALA A 145 15.62 12.24 -16.12
C ALA A 145 16.47 13.24 -16.91
N GLU A 146 17.16 12.76 -17.94
CA GLU A 146 18.04 13.56 -18.80
C GLU A 146 17.45 13.80 -20.19
N ALA A 147 16.69 12.83 -20.70
CA ALA A 147 15.92 13.00 -21.92
C ALA A 147 14.65 12.14 -21.90
N VAL A 148 13.59 12.67 -22.52
CA VAL A 148 12.39 11.93 -22.91
C VAL A 148 12.53 11.61 -24.39
N LEU A 149 12.53 10.33 -24.74
CA LEU A 149 12.58 9.89 -26.13
C LEU A 149 11.14 9.75 -26.63
N ALA A 150 10.76 10.59 -27.59
CA ALA A 150 9.42 10.52 -28.17
C ALA A 150 9.37 9.43 -29.24
N ASP A 151 8.61 8.36 -28.99
CA ASP A 151 7.97 7.62 -30.08
C ASP A 151 6.64 8.32 -30.40
N ALA A 152 6.67 9.11 -31.47
CA ALA A 152 5.56 9.78 -32.17
C ALA A 152 4.34 10.30 -31.35
N ALA A 153 4.19 11.64 -31.38
CA ALA A 153 3.04 12.46 -30.95
C ALA A 153 3.09 13.08 -29.54
N MET A 154 4.06 13.97 -29.30
CA MET A 154 3.86 15.08 -28.36
C MET A 154 3.12 16.22 -29.07
N PRO A 155 1.98 16.73 -28.57
CA PRO A 155 1.48 18.02 -29.01
C PRO A 155 2.52 19.09 -28.63
N ALA A 156 2.89 19.94 -29.60
CA ALA A 156 3.81 21.04 -29.36
C ALA A 156 3.27 21.88 -28.19
N ALA A 157 4.08 22.06 -27.15
CA ALA A 157 3.74 22.99 -26.07
C ALA A 157 3.49 24.37 -26.68
N ASP A 158 2.30 24.92 -26.40
CA ASP A 158 1.90 26.24 -26.88
C ASP A 158 2.85 27.32 -26.32
N PRO A 159 3.63 28.02 -27.14
CA PRO A 159 4.53 29.07 -26.68
C PRO A 159 3.80 30.25 -26.02
N ALA A 160 2.47 30.31 -26.08
CA ALA A 160 1.66 31.36 -25.48
C ALA A 160 1.55 31.30 -23.94
N ASN A 161 1.99 30.22 -23.28
CA ASN A 161 1.86 30.07 -21.81
C ASN A 161 3.18 30.23 -21.03
N VAL A 162 4.26 30.68 -21.71
CA VAL A 162 5.50 31.13 -21.05
C VAL A 162 5.32 32.60 -20.67
N PRO A 163 5.41 32.99 -19.38
CA PRO A 163 5.42 34.40 -19.02
C PRO A 163 6.71 35.03 -19.55
N THR A 164 6.60 35.86 -20.58
CA THR A 164 7.70 36.71 -21.05
C THR A 164 7.96 37.81 -20.01
N PRO A 165 9.20 38.00 -19.54
CA PRO A 165 9.53 39.18 -18.75
C PRO A 165 9.56 40.39 -19.70
N ALA A 166 8.58 41.27 -19.57
CA ALA A 166 8.58 42.55 -20.25
C ALA A 166 9.68 43.47 -19.67
N SER A 167 10.58 43.90 -20.57
CA SER A 167 11.26 45.19 -20.61
C SER A 167 11.91 45.73 -19.33
N ALA A 168 13.23 45.53 -19.22
CA ALA A 168 14.13 46.45 -18.53
C ALA A 168 15.50 46.44 -19.24
N GLU A 169 15.60 47.14 -20.36
CA GLU A 169 16.89 47.61 -20.88
C GLU A 169 17.40 48.74 -19.98
N GLY A 170 18.58 48.55 -19.38
CA GLY A 170 19.30 49.64 -18.71
C GLY A 170 20.33 49.20 -17.68
N ALA A 171 21.60 49.50 -17.98
CA ALA A 171 22.75 49.61 -17.07
C ALA A 171 23.59 48.34 -16.77
N ALA A 172 24.64 48.17 -17.58
CA ALA A 172 26.06 48.09 -17.20
C ALA A 172 26.57 47.06 -16.16
N GLY A 173 27.63 46.33 -16.57
CA GLY A 173 28.87 46.30 -15.79
C GLY A 173 29.23 44.99 -15.07
N THR A 174 30.04 44.15 -15.74
CA THR A 174 31.14 43.32 -15.21
C THR A 174 31.21 43.01 -13.70
N ALA A 175 30.99 41.74 -13.30
CA ALA A 175 31.83 40.99 -12.34
C ALA A 175 31.32 39.54 -12.08
N GLY A 176 32.19 38.55 -12.29
CA GLY A 176 32.25 37.28 -11.51
C GLY A 176 31.24 36.17 -11.82
N THR A 177 31.54 35.34 -12.81
CA THR A 177 30.83 34.10 -13.16
C THR A 177 30.86 33.05 -12.02
N ALA A 178 29.73 32.87 -11.35
CA ALA A 178 29.37 31.63 -10.66
C ALA A 178 28.32 30.91 -11.50
N VAL A 179 28.69 29.73 -12.01
CA VAL A 179 27.90 28.91 -12.94
C VAL A 179 26.68 28.34 -12.23
N PHE A 180 25.56 29.06 -12.28
CA PHE A 180 24.23 28.47 -12.15
C PHE A 180 23.77 28.14 -13.57
N GLY A 181 23.76 26.85 -13.90
CA GLY A 181 23.27 26.38 -15.19
C GLY A 181 21.78 26.66 -15.31
N THR A 182 21.46 27.72 -16.05
CA THR A 182 20.14 27.91 -16.66
C THR A 182 19.87 26.70 -17.55
N SER A 183 18.65 26.20 -17.52
CA SER A 183 18.15 25.20 -18.47
C SER A 183 18.11 25.83 -19.87
N ASP A 184 19.25 25.87 -20.53
CA ASP A 184 19.34 26.21 -21.94
C ASP A 184 18.71 25.06 -22.74
N VAL A 185 17.45 25.28 -23.12
CA VAL A 185 16.80 24.51 -24.18
C VAL A 185 17.45 24.93 -25.51
N SER A 186 18.61 24.37 -25.83
CA SER A 186 19.14 24.45 -27.20
C SER A 186 18.46 23.39 -28.07
N PRO A 187 17.77 23.78 -29.17
CA PRO A 187 17.23 22.85 -30.14
C PRO A 187 18.37 22.40 -31.06
N ALA A 188 19.13 21.39 -30.64
CA ALA A 188 20.00 20.64 -31.53
C ALA A 188 19.22 19.41 -31.97
N ALA A 189 18.76 19.45 -33.22
CA ALA A 189 17.97 18.41 -33.87
C ALA A 189 18.86 17.19 -34.18
N GLU A 190 18.74 16.16 -33.35
CA GLU A 190 18.89 14.75 -33.74
C GLU A 190 17.72 13.98 -33.10
N ALA A 191 16.82 13.47 -33.95
CA ALA A 191 15.67 12.59 -33.65
C ALA A 191 15.02 12.66 -32.24
N GLY A 192 13.95 13.46 -32.11
CA GLY A 192 12.83 13.22 -31.18
C GLY A 192 13.06 13.30 -29.66
N ALA A 193 14.26 13.61 -29.16
CA ALA A 193 14.56 13.62 -27.73
C ALA A 193 14.35 15.00 -27.07
N VAL A 194 13.44 15.10 -26.09
CA VAL A 194 13.27 16.31 -25.27
C VAL A 194 14.17 16.22 -24.05
N ARG A 195 15.22 17.05 -23.99
CA ARG A 195 16.14 17.10 -22.85
C ARG A 195 15.46 17.70 -21.62
N THR A 196 15.68 17.08 -20.47
CA THR A 196 15.21 17.55 -19.16
C THR A 196 16.27 17.29 -18.10
N ARG A 197 16.15 17.88 -16.92
CA ARG A 197 17.07 17.65 -15.79
C ARG A 197 16.30 17.68 -14.48
N VAL A 198 15.33 16.79 -14.35
CA VAL A 198 14.44 16.74 -13.18
C VAL A 198 14.62 15.44 -12.41
N PRO A 199 14.69 15.48 -11.08
CA PRO A 199 14.71 14.28 -10.26
C PRO A 199 13.46 13.43 -10.47
N VAL A 200 13.63 12.12 -10.59
CA VAL A 200 12.56 11.12 -10.68
C VAL A 200 12.88 9.96 -9.75
N VAL A 201 11.84 9.37 -9.18
CA VAL A 201 12.00 8.15 -8.38
C VAL A 201 11.61 6.97 -9.25
N VAL A 202 12.56 6.10 -9.57
CA VAL A 202 12.31 4.91 -10.39
C VAL A 202 11.92 3.75 -9.49
N LEU A 203 10.77 3.16 -9.78
CA LEU A 203 10.27 1.93 -9.17
C LEU A 203 10.50 0.80 -10.16
N ALA A 204 11.53 -0.01 -9.91
CA ALA A 204 11.96 -1.06 -10.83
C ALA A 204 11.73 -2.48 -10.31
N SER A 205 11.50 -3.41 -11.24
CA SER A 205 11.48 -4.86 -11.02
C SER A 205 12.64 -5.53 -11.76
N GLY A 206 13.32 -6.50 -11.12
CA GLY A 206 14.38 -7.30 -11.75
C GLY A 206 15.79 -7.04 -11.21
N GLU A 207 16.67 -8.04 -11.33
CA GLU A 207 18.03 -7.98 -10.76
C GLU A 207 18.98 -7.04 -11.50
N ALA A 208 18.75 -6.80 -12.80
CA ALA A 208 19.59 -5.95 -13.64
C ALA A 208 19.73 -4.50 -13.14
N TRP A 209 18.76 -4.05 -12.34
CA TRP A 209 18.72 -2.75 -11.70
C TRP A 209 19.55 -2.66 -10.42
N ARG A 210 19.87 -3.77 -9.73
CA ARG A 210 20.54 -3.74 -8.42
C ARG A 210 21.98 -3.25 -8.47
N ASP A 211 22.69 -3.58 -9.54
CA ASP A 211 24.13 -3.32 -9.68
C ASP A 211 24.43 -2.00 -10.41
N LEU A 212 23.44 -1.11 -10.51
CA LEU A 212 23.67 0.22 -11.07
C LEU A 212 24.36 1.11 -10.03
N LEU A 213 25.26 1.96 -10.52
CA LEU A 213 26.01 2.91 -9.69
C LEU A 213 25.62 4.36 -10.05
N PRO A 214 25.78 5.32 -9.12
CA PRO A 214 25.61 6.74 -9.42
C PRO A 214 26.46 7.17 -10.61
N SER A 215 26.01 8.19 -11.33
CA SER A 215 26.56 8.68 -12.62
C SER A 215 26.35 7.77 -13.83
N GLN A 216 25.90 6.53 -13.65
CA GLN A 216 25.60 5.65 -14.77
C GLN A 216 24.35 6.14 -15.51
N ARG A 217 24.39 6.17 -16.84
CA ARG A 217 23.24 6.51 -17.68
C ARG A 217 22.58 5.24 -18.19
N VAL A 218 21.28 5.14 -18.00
CA VAL A 218 20.46 4.01 -18.42
C VAL A 218 19.23 4.50 -19.18
N ARG A 219 18.76 3.70 -20.11
CA ARG A 219 17.51 3.89 -20.82
C ARG A 219 16.51 2.86 -20.35
N ALA A 220 15.28 3.29 -20.11
CA ALA A 220 14.21 2.41 -19.73
C ALA A 220 12.87 2.93 -20.21
N GLU A 221 11.98 2.00 -20.53
CA GLU A 221 10.59 2.26 -20.87
C GLU A 221 9.70 1.95 -19.67
N GLY A 222 8.76 2.84 -19.38
CA GLY A 222 7.87 2.71 -18.24
C GLY A 222 6.82 3.80 -18.18
N THR A 223 6.04 3.79 -17.11
CA THR A 223 4.97 4.78 -16.89
C THR A 223 5.43 5.80 -15.87
N VAL A 224 5.31 7.09 -16.18
CA VAL A 224 5.56 8.16 -15.20
C VAL A 224 4.25 8.47 -14.49
N LEU A 225 4.26 8.44 -13.16
CA LEU A 225 3.13 8.78 -12.29
C LEU A 225 3.41 10.06 -11.50
N PRO A 226 2.38 10.79 -11.02
CA PRO A 226 2.58 11.95 -10.17
C PRO A 226 3.32 11.59 -8.87
N ALA A 227 4.28 12.41 -8.47
CA ALA A 227 4.95 12.27 -7.18
C ALA A 227 4.15 13.00 -6.09
N GLU A 228 3.27 12.27 -5.40
CA GLU A 228 2.54 12.84 -4.25
C GLU A 228 3.48 13.01 -3.04
N GLY A 229 3.59 14.23 -2.52
CA GLY A 229 4.25 14.53 -1.24
C GLY A 229 5.67 15.11 -1.32
N ASP A 230 6.35 15.07 -2.46
CA ASP A 230 7.62 15.78 -2.68
C ASP A 230 7.56 16.70 -3.93
N PRO A 231 7.46 18.03 -3.74
CA PRO A 231 7.31 18.99 -4.83
C PRO A 231 8.59 19.15 -5.69
N LEU A 232 9.71 18.56 -5.27
CA LEU A 232 10.99 18.63 -6.00
C LEU A 232 11.26 17.41 -6.89
N VAL A 233 10.37 16.41 -6.85
CA VAL A 233 10.42 15.23 -7.70
C VAL A 233 9.41 15.40 -8.84
N GLY A 234 9.88 15.30 -10.08
CA GLY A 234 9.01 15.49 -11.25
C GLY A 234 8.03 14.35 -11.51
N GLY A 235 8.30 13.16 -10.99
CA GLY A 235 7.42 12.01 -11.11
C GLY A 235 8.03 10.71 -10.58
N VAL A 236 7.17 9.72 -10.39
CA VAL A 236 7.54 8.35 -10.05
C VAL A 236 7.52 7.51 -11.32
N PHE A 237 8.67 7.02 -11.76
CA PHE A 237 8.81 6.24 -12.99
C PHE A 237 8.74 4.74 -12.71
N VAL A 238 7.65 4.09 -13.08
CA VAL A 238 7.42 2.66 -12.84
C VAL A 238 7.91 1.84 -14.04
N VAL A 239 8.91 0.99 -13.82
CA VAL A 239 9.55 0.18 -14.86
C VAL A 239 9.41 -1.31 -14.55
N ARG A 240 8.98 -2.08 -15.56
CA ARG A 240 8.81 -3.54 -15.46
C ARG A 240 9.92 -4.34 -16.16
N GLY A 241 10.63 -3.73 -17.11
CA GLY A 241 11.72 -4.35 -17.86
C GLY A 241 13.13 -4.07 -17.29
N PRO A 242 14.17 -4.76 -17.79
CA PRO A 242 15.56 -4.43 -17.47
C PRO A 242 15.98 -3.08 -18.10
N PRO A 243 16.94 -2.35 -17.52
CA PRO A 243 17.47 -1.13 -18.11
C PRO A 243 18.44 -1.46 -19.25
N GLU A 244 18.41 -0.67 -20.31
CA GLU A 244 19.49 -0.60 -21.29
C GLU A 244 20.60 0.32 -20.75
N ARG A 245 21.84 -0.16 -20.68
CA ARG A 245 22.97 0.62 -20.14
C ARG A 245 23.57 1.45 -21.27
N LEU A 246 23.49 2.77 -21.18
CA LEU A 246 24.01 3.69 -22.20
C LEU A 246 25.50 3.96 -21.98
N ASP A 247 25.85 4.41 -20.77
CA ASP A 247 27.22 4.76 -20.40
C ASP A 247 27.65 4.00 -19.14
N PRO A 248 28.94 3.64 -19.00
CA PRO A 248 29.47 3.12 -17.75
C PRO A 248 29.48 4.22 -16.66
N PRO A 249 29.53 3.84 -15.36
CA PRO A 249 29.70 4.80 -14.29
C PRO A 249 31.04 5.53 -14.41
N SER A 250 31.10 6.77 -13.93
CA SER A 250 32.35 7.54 -13.88
C SER A 250 33.46 6.79 -13.12
N PRO A 251 34.75 6.97 -13.45
CA PRO A 251 35.85 6.24 -12.80
C PRO A 251 35.85 6.36 -11.28
N ALA A 252 35.48 7.53 -10.76
CA ALA A 252 35.35 7.76 -9.32
C ALA A 252 34.24 6.92 -8.68
N GLN A 253 33.07 6.85 -9.31
CA GLN A 253 31.94 6.03 -8.83
C GLN A 253 32.18 4.54 -9.01
N ALA A 254 32.84 4.14 -10.11
CA ALA A 254 33.28 2.77 -10.32
C ALA A 254 34.26 2.31 -9.23
N TRP A 255 35.24 3.15 -8.89
CA TRP A 255 36.16 2.90 -7.78
C TRP A 255 35.45 2.84 -6.42
N ALA A 256 34.50 3.75 -6.16
CA ALA A 256 33.71 3.75 -4.93
C ALA A 256 32.86 2.47 -4.80
N GLY A 257 32.15 2.09 -5.87
CA GLY A 257 31.37 0.86 -5.95
C GLY A 257 32.24 -0.39 -5.74
N HIS A 258 33.42 -0.43 -6.37
CA HIS A 258 34.39 -1.52 -6.14
C HIS A 258 34.85 -1.58 -4.68
N THR A 259 35.13 -0.44 -4.06
CA THR A 259 35.54 -0.34 -2.65
C THR A 259 34.45 -0.84 -1.71
N ARG A 260 33.18 -0.44 -1.91
CA ARG A 260 32.03 -0.94 -1.15
C ARG A 260 31.86 -2.46 -1.32
N ALA A 261 31.98 -2.97 -2.55
CA ALA A 261 31.88 -4.40 -2.83
C ALA A 261 33.00 -5.21 -2.15
N ARG A 262 34.23 -4.71 -2.15
CA ARG A 262 35.37 -5.32 -1.46
C ARG A 262 35.20 -5.34 0.05
N LEU A 263 34.68 -4.27 0.65
CA LEU A 263 34.34 -4.25 2.08
C LEU A 263 33.26 -5.29 2.39
N ARG A 264 32.20 -5.37 1.58
CA ARG A 264 31.12 -6.36 1.75
C ARG A 264 31.63 -7.79 1.64
N ALA A 265 32.56 -8.05 0.73
CA ALA A 265 33.20 -9.36 0.58
C ALA A 265 34.17 -9.69 1.73
N ALA A 266 34.83 -8.69 2.33
CA ALA A 266 35.62 -8.90 3.54
C ALA A 266 34.72 -9.17 4.75
N ALA A 267 33.59 -8.48 4.87
CA ALA A 267 32.64 -8.61 5.98
C ALA A 267 31.80 -9.90 5.94
N SER A 268 31.66 -10.56 4.79
CA SER A 268 30.81 -11.76 4.67
C SER A 268 31.30 -12.97 5.47
N GLY A 269 32.51 -12.93 6.04
CA GLY A 269 33.01 -13.97 6.96
C GLY A 269 32.64 -13.72 8.43
N LEU A 270 32.05 -12.57 8.76
CA LEU A 270 31.60 -12.26 10.12
C LEU A 270 30.26 -12.95 10.43
N PRO A 271 29.96 -13.22 11.71
CA PRO A 271 28.65 -13.72 12.10
C PRO A 271 27.55 -12.67 11.90
N GLU A 272 26.33 -13.09 11.56
CA GLU A 272 25.15 -12.21 11.57
C GLU A 272 24.91 -11.67 13.01
N PRO A 273 24.57 -10.39 13.20
CA PRO A 273 24.29 -9.37 12.17
C PRO A 273 25.49 -8.50 11.76
N ALA A 274 26.72 -8.83 12.19
CA ALA A 274 27.90 -7.98 11.97
C ALA A 274 28.36 -7.89 10.51
N ASP A 275 28.08 -8.92 9.70
CA ASP A 275 28.35 -8.96 8.26
C ASP A 275 27.57 -7.88 7.47
N GLY A 276 26.37 -7.52 7.93
CA GLY A 276 25.55 -6.43 7.40
C GLY A 276 25.73 -5.10 8.13
N LEU A 277 25.87 -5.11 9.46
CA LEU A 277 26.00 -3.90 10.26
C LEU A 277 27.32 -3.13 10.02
N LEU A 278 28.43 -3.83 9.77
CA LEU A 278 29.71 -3.16 9.50
C LEU A 278 29.67 -2.36 8.18
N PRO A 279 29.26 -2.93 7.03
CA PRO A 279 29.00 -2.15 5.82
C PRO A 279 27.98 -1.03 6.01
N ALA A 280 26.92 -1.24 6.80
CA ALA A 280 25.93 -0.21 7.11
C ALA A 280 26.56 1.01 7.82
N LEU A 281 27.38 0.78 8.85
CA LEU A 281 28.02 1.87 9.60
C LEU A 281 29.10 2.61 8.80
N VAL A 282 29.83 1.90 7.94
CA VAL A 282 31.02 2.44 7.24
C VAL A 282 30.63 3.11 5.93
N VAL A 283 29.81 2.45 5.11
CA VAL A 283 29.45 2.90 3.76
C VAL A 283 27.94 3.10 3.57
N GLY A 284 27.14 2.94 4.62
CA GLY A 284 25.68 3.13 4.60
C GLY A 284 24.91 1.94 4.04
N ASP A 285 25.58 0.83 3.75
CA ASP A 285 24.96 -0.29 3.06
C ASP A 285 24.13 -1.14 4.01
N THR A 286 22.82 -0.87 4.05
CA THR A 286 21.87 -1.60 4.90
C THR A 286 21.28 -2.84 4.24
N SER A 287 21.75 -3.24 3.04
CA SER A 287 21.14 -4.33 2.26
C SER A 287 21.14 -5.70 2.94
N ARG A 288 22.07 -5.93 3.87
CA ARG A 288 22.22 -7.17 4.65
C ARG A 288 21.85 -7.02 6.13
N VAL A 289 21.27 -5.89 6.54
CA VAL A 289 20.86 -5.72 7.95
C VAL A 289 19.52 -6.43 8.17
N PRO A 290 19.42 -7.41 9.09
CA PRO A 290 18.17 -8.08 9.37
C PRO A 290 17.09 -7.11 9.88
N PRO A 291 15.80 -7.31 9.52
CA PRO A 291 14.71 -6.45 10.00
C PRO A 291 14.61 -6.37 11.53
N GLU A 292 14.89 -7.47 12.22
CA GLU A 292 14.90 -7.55 13.68
C GLU A 292 15.99 -6.66 14.30
N THR A 293 17.20 -6.68 13.72
CA THR A 293 18.30 -5.78 14.12
C THR A 293 17.92 -4.32 13.87
N ALA A 294 17.31 -4.01 12.72
CA ALA A 294 16.86 -2.65 12.43
C ALA A 294 15.80 -2.16 13.43
N ALA A 295 14.88 -3.03 13.86
CA ALA A 295 13.91 -2.74 14.90
C ALA A 295 14.57 -2.52 16.26
N ALA A 296 15.52 -3.38 16.67
CA ALA A 296 16.25 -3.22 17.93
C ALA A 296 17.03 -1.90 18.01
N PHE A 297 17.65 -1.45 16.91
CA PHE A 297 18.32 -0.14 16.85
C PHE A 297 17.34 1.03 16.91
N ARG A 298 16.14 0.89 16.33
CA ARG A 298 15.06 1.89 16.45
C ARG A 298 14.59 2.02 17.89
N ASP A 299 14.33 0.89 18.53
CA ASP A 299 13.81 0.76 19.88
C ASP A 299 14.78 1.26 20.96
N SER A 300 16.07 1.04 20.73
CA SER A 300 17.15 1.52 21.59
C SER A 300 17.58 2.96 21.29
N GLY A 301 16.99 3.64 20.30
CA GLY A 301 17.35 5.01 19.91
C GLY A 301 18.74 5.13 19.25
N MET A 302 19.23 4.03 18.67
CA MET A 302 20.53 3.90 18.01
C MET A 302 20.44 3.91 16.48
N THR A 303 19.28 4.23 15.89
CA THR A 303 19.06 4.24 14.41
C THR A 303 20.12 4.99 13.61
N HIS A 304 20.70 6.06 14.15
CA HIS A 304 21.75 6.85 13.49
C HIS A 304 23.08 6.10 13.30
N LEU A 305 23.23 4.90 13.90
CA LEU A 305 24.36 4.00 13.68
C LEU A 305 24.09 2.97 12.57
N LEU A 306 22.85 2.86 12.08
CA LEU A 306 22.51 2.06 10.89
C LEU A 306 22.79 2.79 9.58
N THR A 307 23.08 4.09 9.63
CA THR A 307 23.42 4.90 8.46
C THR A 307 24.73 5.64 8.68
N VAL A 308 25.28 6.22 7.61
CA VAL A 308 26.55 6.95 7.72
C VAL A 308 26.29 8.29 8.40
N SER A 309 26.80 8.42 9.62
CA SER A 309 26.64 9.64 10.41
C SER A 309 27.76 10.66 10.15
N GLY A 310 27.45 11.93 10.34
CA GLY A 310 28.46 13.01 10.34
C GLY A 310 29.56 12.84 11.41
N SER A 311 29.31 12.10 12.49
CA SER A 311 30.35 11.73 13.47
C SER A 311 31.39 10.79 12.88
N ASN A 312 31.02 9.87 11.99
CA ASN A 312 31.98 8.97 11.34
C ASN A 312 32.99 9.78 10.49
N LEU A 313 32.50 10.80 9.76
CA LEU A 313 33.37 11.71 9.01
C LEU A 313 34.27 12.55 9.94
N ALA A 314 33.74 13.04 11.05
CA ALA A 314 34.51 13.81 12.03
C ALA A 314 35.62 12.96 12.67
N ILE A 315 35.32 11.71 13.05
CA ILE A 315 36.29 10.73 13.55
C ILE A 315 37.39 10.49 12.51
N MET A 316 37.01 10.24 11.26
CA MET A 316 37.97 9.95 10.19
C MET A 316 38.89 11.14 9.89
N THR A 317 38.33 12.33 9.77
CA THR A 317 39.10 13.57 9.52
C THR A 317 39.98 13.91 10.73
N GLY A 318 39.48 13.69 11.96
CA GLY A 318 40.24 13.84 13.19
C GLY A 318 41.45 12.89 13.25
N ALA A 319 41.26 11.62 12.90
CA ALA A 319 42.34 10.63 12.82
C ALA A 319 43.40 11.03 11.79
N ALA A 320 42.99 11.46 10.59
CA ALA A 320 43.90 11.92 9.54
C ALA A 320 44.72 13.14 9.96
N LEU A 321 44.08 14.14 10.57
CA LEU A 321 44.77 15.34 11.09
C LEU A 321 45.71 14.99 12.25
N GLY A 322 45.32 14.06 13.12
CA GLY A 322 46.15 13.54 14.20
C GLY A 322 47.42 12.85 13.70
N ALA A 323 47.30 12.03 12.64
CA ALA A 323 48.44 11.39 11.99
C ALA A 323 49.40 12.40 11.36
N MET A 324 48.88 13.43 10.66
CA MET A 324 49.70 14.50 10.10
C MET A 324 50.44 15.28 11.18
N ARG A 325 49.78 15.54 12.31
CA ARG A 325 50.40 16.18 13.47
C ARG A 325 51.51 15.32 14.07
N TRP A 326 51.31 14.00 14.15
CA TRP A 326 52.34 13.06 14.61
C TRP A 326 53.57 13.04 13.69
N LEU A 327 53.35 13.19 12.37
CA LEU A 327 54.42 13.36 11.37
C LEU A 327 55.05 14.77 11.36
N GLY A 328 54.69 15.65 12.30
CA GLY A 328 55.21 17.02 12.39
C GLY A 328 54.69 17.97 11.30
N ARG A 329 53.67 17.58 10.53
CA ARG A 329 53.10 18.37 9.43
C ARG A 329 51.81 19.04 9.89
N THR A 330 51.84 20.36 10.10
CA THR A 330 50.67 21.17 10.49
C THR A 330 50.34 22.26 9.46
N GLY A 331 49.12 22.82 9.51
CA GLY A 331 48.70 23.89 8.60
C GLY A 331 48.20 23.35 7.25
N VAL A 332 48.66 23.92 6.14
CA VAL A 332 48.18 23.58 4.78
C VAL A 332 48.32 22.10 4.44
N PRO A 333 49.44 21.39 4.69
CA PRO A 333 49.54 19.97 4.38
C PRO A 333 48.50 19.11 5.12
N ALA A 334 48.25 19.41 6.40
CA ALA A 334 47.22 18.74 7.17
C ALA A 334 45.81 19.07 6.64
N ALA A 335 45.58 20.33 6.24
CA ALA A 335 44.31 20.75 5.64
C ALA A 335 44.03 20.03 4.30
N VAL A 336 45.05 19.85 3.45
CA VAL A 336 44.94 19.13 2.18
C VAL A 336 44.64 17.65 2.41
N VAL A 337 45.34 16.98 3.34
CA VAL A 337 45.05 15.57 3.69
C VAL A 337 43.65 15.43 4.28
N GLY A 338 43.24 16.37 5.14
CA GLY A 338 41.87 16.41 5.67
C GLY A 338 40.83 16.59 4.56
N ALA A 339 41.06 17.50 3.60
CA ALA A 339 40.15 17.72 2.48
C ALA A 339 40.05 16.48 1.57
N ALA A 340 41.18 15.83 1.30
CA ALA A 340 41.22 14.56 0.57
C ALA A 340 40.44 13.46 1.32
N THR A 341 40.60 13.39 2.65
CA THR A 341 39.85 12.45 3.51
C THR A 341 38.35 12.70 3.43
N VAL A 342 37.91 13.96 3.49
CA VAL A 342 36.50 14.34 3.33
C VAL A 342 35.98 13.94 1.94
N ALA A 343 36.72 14.24 0.87
CA ALA A 343 36.33 13.91 -0.48
C ALA A 343 36.18 12.39 -0.70
N VAL A 344 37.17 11.60 -0.24
CA VAL A 344 37.13 10.14 -0.30
C VAL A 344 35.98 9.58 0.53
N PHE A 345 35.77 10.10 1.74
CA PHE A 345 34.66 9.67 2.59
C PHE A 345 33.31 9.93 1.95
N VAL A 346 33.05 11.14 1.43
CA VAL A 346 31.76 11.48 0.77
C VAL A 346 31.53 10.59 -0.46
N LEU A 347 32.58 10.33 -1.24
CA LEU A 347 32.52 9.47 -2.42
C LEU A 347 32.19 8.00 -2.05
N VAL A 348 32.85 7.45 -1.04
CA VAL A 348 32.68 6.05 -0.63
C VAL A 348 31.42 5.85 0.20
N ALA A 349 31.12 6.75 1.13
CA ALA A 349 30.05 6.61 2.12
C ALA A 349 28.69 7.18 1.68
N ARG A 350 28.65 7.82 0.49
CA ARG A 350 27.49 8.48 -0.15
C ARG A 350 27.11 9.84 0.44
N PRO A 351 26.50 10.72 -0.38
CA PRO A 351 26.07 12.05 0.04
C PRO A 351 24.76 11.99 0.85
N GLU A 352 24.78 11.40 2.05
CA GLU A 352 23.64 11.52 2.97
C GLU A 352 23.52 12.95 3.54
N PRO A 353 22.32 13.46 3.88
CA PRO A 353 22.14 14.79 4.44
C PRO A 353 23.03 15.08 5.67
N SER A 354 23.24 14.07 6.51
CA SER A 354 24.08 14.18 7.71
C SER A 354 25.59 14.29 7.36
N VAL A 355 26.02 13.61 6.29
CA VAL A 355 27.38 13.60 5.75
C VAL A 355 27.67 14.90 5.03
N LEU A 356 26.75 15.42 4.21
CA LEU A 356 26.89 16.69 3.50
C LEU A 356 27.09 17.86 4.47
N ARG A 357 26.28 17.93 5.55
CA ARG A 357 26.46 18.92 6.62
C ARG A 357 27.84 18.80 7.25
N ALA A 358 28.24 17.58 7.63
CA ALA A 358 29.54 17.35 8.26
C ALA A 358 30.70 17.70 7.32
N ALA A 359 30.61 17.39 6.02
CA ALA A 359 31.60 17.71 5.01
C ALA A 359 31.73 19.22 4.77
N PHE A 360 30.62 19.96 4.77
CA PHE A 360 30.64 21.42 4.65
C PHE A 360 31.28 22.06 5.89
N MET A 361 30.91 21.63 7.09
CA MET A 361 31.53 22.10 8.34
C MET A 361 33.02 21.74 8.40
N ALA A 362 33.39 20.52 7.98
CA ALA A 362 34.78 20.09 7.92
C ALA A 362 35.58 20.95 6.94
N SER A 363 35.02 21.26 5.76
CA SER A 363 35.63 22.16 4.78
C SER A 363 35.90 23.56 5.34
N ILE A 364 34.92 24.15 6.05
CA ILE A 364 35.10 25.44 6.75
C ILE A 364 36.21 25.33 7.81
N ALA A 365 36.19 24.26 8.60
CA ALA A 365 37.18 24.04 9.66
C ALA A 365 38.60 23.84 9.10
N LEU A 366 38.75 23.13 7.99
CA LEU A 366 40.02 22.90 7.29
C LEU A 366 40.54 24.19 6.64
N LEU A 367 39.65 25.01 6.05
CA LEU A 367 40.00 26.34 5.55
C LEU A 367 40.49 27.25 6.69
N ALA A 368 39.83 27.22 7.85
CA ALA A 368 40.30 27.96 9.03
C ALA A 368 41.68 27.49 9.49
N VAL A 369 41.97 26.18 9.44
CA VAL A 369 43.31 25.62 9.72
C VAL A 369 44.35 26.13 8.72
N ALA A 370 44.03 26.13 7.43
CA ALA A 370 44.94 26.63 6.39
C ALA A 370 45.24 28.13 6.56
N LEU A 371 44.24 28.91 6.99
CA LEU A 371 44.34 30.35 7.23
C LEU A 371 44.85 30.74 8.63
N GLY A 372 45.12 29.76 9.51
CA GLY A 372 45.54 30.03 10.90
C GLY A 372 44.49 30.73 11.77
N ARG A 373 43.20 30.63 11.41
CA ARG A 373 42.09 31.30 12.12
C ARG A 373 41.50 30.40 13.22
N ARG A 374 40.91 31.03 14.25
CA ARG A 374 40.14 30.33 15.30
C ARG A 374 38.86 29.72 14.72
N ARG A 375 38.42 28.59 15.28
CA ARG A 375 37.24 27.84 14.82
C ARG A 375 36.02 28.25 15.65
N THR A 376 34.91 28.61 15.01
CA THR A 376 33.63 28.84 15.69
C THR A 376 32.60 27.82 15.20
N GLY A 377 32.36 26.78 16.01
CA GLY A 377 31.50 25.65 15.62
C GLY A 377 30.06 26.04 15.29
N VAL A 378 29.46 26.96 16.05
CA VAL A 378 28.06 27.42 15.85
C VAL A 378 27.91 28.21 14.54
N ALA A 379 28.85 29.10 14.24
CA ALA A 379 28.86 29.85 12.98
C ALA A 379 29.07 28.92 11.78
N ALA A 380 29.94 27.91 11.91
CA ALA A 380 30.13 26.89 10.87
C ALA A 380 28.85 26.05 10.63
N LEU A 381 28.11 25.69 11.69
CA LEU A 381 26.83 24.99 11.57
C LEU A 381 25.77 25.85 10.87
N ALA A 382 25.65 27.13 11.26
CA ALA A 382 24.72 28.07 10.64
C ALA A 382 25.06 28.32 9.16
N ALA A 383 26.34 28.50 8.84
CA ALA A 383 26.82 28.65 7.47
C ALA A 383 26.58 27.38 6.62
N ALA A 384 26.83 26.19 7.19
CA ALA A 384 26.55 24.93 6.52
C ALA A 384 25.05 24.74 6.26
N THR A 385 24.21 25.10 7.24
CA THR A 385 22.75 25.02 7.10
C THR A 385 22.26 25.95 5.98
N LEU A 386 22.70 27.22 5.99
CA LEU A 386 22.38 28.18 4.93
C LEU A 386 22.87 27.71 3.55
N GLY A 387 24.14 27.32 3.45
CA GLY A 387 24.75 26.90 2.18
C GLY A 387 24.07 25.68 1.58
N LEU A 388 23.72 24.68 2.39
CA LEU A 388 23.02 23.49 1.93
C LEU A 388 21.59 23.78 1.51
N LEU A 389 20.85 24.62 2.24
CA LEU A 389 19.49 25.01 1.86
C LEU A 389 19.43 25.84 0.57
N LEU A 390 20.46 26.65 0.32
CA LEU A 390 20.58 27.40 -0.93
C LEU A 390 20.90 26.49 -2.13
N PHE A 391 21.69 25.43 -1.90
CA PHE A 391 22.07 24.47 -2.94
C PHE A 391 20.94 23.47 -3.23
N ASP A 392 20.34 22.93 -2.18
CA ASP A 392 19.25 21.96 -2.21
C ASP A 392 18.17 22.33 -1.17
N PRO A 393 17.15 23.09 -1.61
CA PRO A 393 16.01 23.46 -0.77
C PRO A 393 15.28 22.26 -0.17
N GLY A 394 15.30 21.08 -0.80
CA GLY A 394 14.59 19.88 -0.34
C GLY A 394 15.03 19.43 1.06
N LEU A 395 16.28 19.71 1.41
CA LEU A 395 16.83 19.43 2.75
C LEU A 395 16.04 20.12 3.87
N ALA A 396 15.31 21.21 3.59
CA ALA A 396 14.48 21.90 4.57
C ALA A 396 13.38 21.00 5.18
N ARG A 397 12.92 20.00 4.42
CA ARG A 397 11.90 19.02 4.87
C ARG A 397 12.47 17.64 5.19
N SER A 398 13.78 17.46 5.04
CA SER A 398 14.44 16.19 5.37
C SER A 398 14.57 16.02 6.88
N PHE A 399 13.94 14.97 7.42
CA PHE A 399 14.08 14.60 8.83
C PHE A 399 15.53 14.28 9.20
N GLY A 400 16.29 13.61 8.31
CA GLY A 400 17.70 13.29 8.55
C GLY A 400 18.58 14.55 8.65
N PHE A 401 18.33 15.55 7.81
CA PHE A 401 18.99 16.85 7.90
C PHE A 401 18.63 17.57 9.20
N ALA A 402 17.32 17.64 9.52
CA ALA A 402 16.81 18.26 10.74
C ALA A 402 17.41 17.66 12.02
N LEU A 403 17.38 16.34 12.15
CA LEU A 403 17.97 15.62 13.28
C LEU A 403 19.49 15.86 13.37
N SER A 404 20.21 15.91 12.24
CA SER A 404 21.65 16.14 12.26
C SER A 404 22.04 17.55 12.70
N VAL A 405 21.32 18.59 12.24
CA VAL A 405 21.56 19.98 12.66
C VAL A 405 21.19 20.17 14.13
N LEU A 406 20.04 19.65 14.57
CA LEU A 406 19.61 19.74 15.97
C LEU A 406 20.59 19.01 16.91
N ALA A 407 21.02 17.79 16.57
CA ALA A 407 22.01 17.05 17.35
C ALA A 407 23.33 17.84 17.47
N THR A 408 23.83 18.36 16.35
CA THR A 408 25.08 19.13 16.33
C THR A 408 24.95 20.44 17.11
N ALA A 409 23.81 21.15 16.99
CA ALA A 409 23.53 22.35 17.77
C ALA A 409 23.49 22.05 19.27
N GLY A 410 22.80 20.97 19.68
CA GLY A 410 22.78 20.48 21.06
C GLY A 410 24.18 20.20 21.58
N ILE A 411 24.98 19.44 20.83
CA ILE A 411 26.37 19.10 21.19
C ILE A 411 27.22 20.37 21.35
N LEU A 412 27.14 21.33 20.42
CA LEU A 412 27.97 22.54 20.48
C LEU A 412 27.56 23.50 21.61
N VAL A 413 26.27 23.58 21.97
CA VAL A 413 25.74 24.57 22.91
C VAL A 413 25.61 24.02 24.35
N LEU A 414 25.16 22.76 24.50
CA LEU A 414 24.84 22.17 25.80
C LEU A 414 26.00 21.33 26.35
N ALA A 415 26.66 20.50 25.52
CA ALA A 415 27.62 19.52 25.99
C ALA A 415 28.84 20.12 26.72
N PRO A 416 29.47 21.25 26.28
CA PRO A 416 30.65 21.79 26.97
C PRO A 416 30.37 22.16 28.43
N ARG A 417 29.23 22.82 28.69
CA ARG A 417 28.84 23.23 30.04
C ARG A 417 28.55 22.04 30.95
N TRP A 418 27.93 20.99 30.41
CA TRP A 418 27.62 19.77 31.16
C TRP A 418 28.88 18.97 31.45
N ARG A 419 29.74 18.78 30.45
CA ARG A 419 31.06 18.14 30.58
C ARG A 419 31.90 18.83 31.66
N ASP A 420 32.02 20.15 31.60
CA ASP A 420 32.88 20.89 32.53
C ASP A 420 32.33 20.82 33.97
N ARG A 421 31.01 20.80 34.14
CA ARG A 421 30.37 20.65 35.45
C ARG A 421 30.46 19.23 36.00
N TRP A 422 30.34 18.22 35.15
CA TRP A 422 30.34 16.82 35.56
C TRP A 422 31.73 16.21 35.67
N SER A 423 32.72 16.74 34.95
CA SER A 423 34.13 16.33 35.10
C SER A 423 34.70 16.64 36.49
N ALA A 424 34.01 17.47 37.28
CA ALA A 424 34.28 17.65 38.70
C ALA A 424 33.93 16.42 39.57
N ARG A 425 33.09 15.50 39.08
CA ARG A 425 32.60 14.32 39.82
C ARG A 425 32.77 12.99 39.08
N LEU A 426 32.93 13.01 37.77
CA LEU A 426 33.09 11.83 36.91
C LEU A 426 34.42 11.91 36.15
N PRO A 427 35.01 10.78 35.73
CA PRO A 427 36.13 10.77 34.81
C PRO A 427 35.81 11.58 33.55
N THR A 428 36.76 12.39 33.07
CA THR A 428 36.53 13.32 31.96
C THR A 428 35.94 12.65 30.71
N TRP A 429 36.42 11.45 30.37
CA TRP A 429 35.94 10.68 29.22
C TRP A 429 34.47 10.28 29.36
N LEU A 430 34.03 9.90 30.57
CA LEU A 430 32.64 9.51 30.83
C LEU A 430 31.74 10.76 30.90
N ALA A 431 32.21 11.83 31.53
CA ALA A 431 31.50 13.11 31.55
C ALA A 431 31.27 13.64 30.13
N GLU A 432 32.26 13.49 29.24
CA GLU A 432 32.16 13.87 27.83
C GLU A 432 31.17 12.99 27.07
N ALA A 433 31.29 11.65 27.17
CA ALA A 433 30.38 10.73 26.49
C ALA A 433 28.91 10.96 26.89
N VAL A 434 28.64 11.10 28.20
CA VAL A 434 27.28 11.36 28.72
C VAL A 434 26.79 12.74 28.29
N ALA A 435 27.65 13.78 28.34
CA ALA A 435 27.26 15.14 27.95
C ALA A 435 26.92 15.22 26.47
N VAL A 436 27.70 14.59 25.59
CA VAL A 436 27.46 14.56 24.14
C VAL A 436 26.18 13.80 23.83
N ALA A 437 26.01 12.58 24.37
CA ALA A 437 24.84 11.75 24.13
C ALA A 437 23.55 12.42 24.62
N LEU A 438 23.55 12.96 25.85
CA LEU A 438 22.39 13.66 26.38
C LEU A 438 22.09 14.95 25.61
N ALA A 439 23.11 15.72 25.22
CA ALA A 439 22.91 16.98 24.52
C ALA A 439 22.29 16.78 23.14
N ALA A 440 22.76 15.78 22.40
CA ALA A 440 22.18 15.38 21.14
C ALA A 440 20.72 14.90 21.33
N HIS A 441 20.50 14.00 22.31
CA HIS A 441 19.18 13.43 22.56
C HIS A 441 18.14 14.49 22.94
N VAL A 442 18.48 15.40 23.87
CA VAL A 442 17.60 16.50 24.31
C VAL A 442 17.25 17.44 23.15
N ALA A 443 18.21 17.74 22.26
CA ALA A 443 17.96 18.60 21.11
C ALA A 443 17.09 17.94 20.04
N CYS A 444 17.22 16.63 19.84
CA CYS A 444 16.43 15.86 18.86
C CYS A 444 15.07 15.40 19.38
N LEU A 445 14.85 15.41 20.70
CA LEU A 445 13.69 14.81 21.37
C LEU A 445 12.33 15.20 20.78
N PRO A 446 12.04 16.50 20.50
CA PRO A 446 10.75 16.90 19.95
C PRO A 446 10.46 16.30 18.58
N LEU A 447 11.50 16.18 17.75
CA LEU A 447 11.39 15.64 16.40
C LEU A 447 11.30 14.11 16.43
N LEU A 448 12.08 13.47 17.30
CA LEU A 448 11.99 12.02 17.52
C LEU A 448 10.58 11.63 18.01
N ALA A 449 10.00 12.38 18.95
CA ALA A 449 8.66 12.10 19.46
C ALA A 449 7.56 12.13 18.38
N VAL A 450 7.69 12.99 17.36
CA VAL A 450 6.77 13.01 16.20
C VAL A 450 6.99 11.79 15.30
N LEU A 451 8.23 11.36 15.13
CA LEU A 451 8.59 10.25 14.24
C LEU A 451 8.27 8.88 14.83
N SER A 452 8.45 8.69 16.15
CA SER A 452 8.30 7.40 16.80
C SER A 452 7.05 7.27 17.69
N ALA A 453 6.25 8.33 17.87
CA ALA A 453 5.14 8.37 18.84
C ALA A 453 5.55 7.98 20.27
N GLU A 454 6.84 8.05 20.57
CA GLU A 454 7.46 7.53 21.78
C GLU A 454 8.75 8.29 22.09
N VAL A 455 9.09 8.37 23.37
CA VAL A 455 10.33 8.95 23.89
C VAL A 455 11.13 7.87 24.60
N SER A 456 12.22 7.42 23.97
CA SER A 456 13.11 6.37 24.48
C SER A 456 14.14 6.94 25.47
N TRP A 457 14.01 6.62 26.75
CA TRP A 457 14.99 7.04 27.78
C TRP A 457 16.25 6.16 27.77
N VAL A 458 16.15 4.93 27.26
CA VAL A 458 17.29 4.01 27.10
C VAL A 458 18.27 4.47 26.02
N ALA A 459 17.88 5.42 25.16
CA ALA A 459 18.73 5.96 24.11
C ALA A 459 20.03 6.56 24.63
N VAL A 460 20.01 7.32 25.74
CA VAL A 460 21.22 7.93 26.30
C VAL A 460 22.21 6.87 26.82
N PRO A 461 21.84 5.95 27.74
CA PRO A 461 22.77 4.94 28.22
C PRO A 461 23.25 4.00 27.10
N ALA A 462 22.39 3.61 26.16
CA ALA A 462 22.78 2.76 25.03
C ALA A 462 23.85 3.43 24.16
N ASN A 463 23.68 4.72 23.82
CA ASN A 463 24.67 5.47 23.06
C ASN A 463 26.00 5.67 23.81
N VAL A 464 25.97 5.88 25.13
CA VAL A 464 27.19 5.98 25.95
C VAL A 464 27.97 4.66 25.96
N LEU A 465 27.27 3.52 26.05
CA LEU A 465 27.89 2.19 26.01
C LEU A 465 28.40 1.81 24.62
N ALA A 466 27.75 2.29 23.56
CA ALA A 466 28.17 2.08 22.18
C ALA A 466 29.35 2.98 21.77
N ALA A 467 29.47 4.19 22.34
CA ALA A 467 30.43 5.21 21.93
C ALA A 467 31.90 4.74 21.83
N PRO A 468 32.45 3.91 22.73
CA PRO A 468 33.83 3.43 22.60
C PRO A 468 34.07 2.52 21.40
N ALA A 469 33.04 1.77 20.97
CA ALA A 469 33.13 0.84 19.85
C ALA A 469 32.99 1.53 18.48
N VAL A 470 32.29 2.67 18.41
CA VAL A 470 32.03 3.39 17.15
C VAL A 470 33.32 3.80 16.43
N PRO A 471 34.33 4.46 17.04
CA PRO A 471 35.57 4.80 16.35
C PRO A 471 36.35 3.57 15.85
N LEU A 472 36.35 2.48 16.62
CA LEU A 472 37.01 1.23 16.23
C LEU A 472 36.32 0.61 15.01
N ALA A 473 34.99 0.58 15.01
CA ALA A 473 34.20 0.09 13.89
C ALA A 473 34.34 0.99 12.64
N SER A 474 34.27 2.32 12.79
CA SER A 474 34.36 3.27 11.68
C SER A 474 35.77 3.33 11.08
N VAL A 475 36.80 3.62 11.88
CA VAL A 475 38.18 3.74 11.37
C VAL A 475 38.69 2.37 10.90
N GLY A 476 38.44 1.32 11.69
CA GLY A 476 38.80 -0.05 11.33
C GLY A 476 38.09 -0.52 10.05
N GLY A 477 36.82 -0.21 9.89
CA GLY A 477 36.06 -0.55 8.69
C GLY A 477 36.56 0.13 7.41
N PHE A 478 36.90 1.42 7.47
CA PHE A 478 37.54 2.11 6.34
C PHE A 478 38.95 1.60 6.05
N ALA A 479 39.72 1.28 7.09
CA ALA A 479 41.04 0.67 6.92
C ALA A 479 40.93 -0.72 6.24
N VAL A 480 39.94 -1.53 6.63
CA VAL A 480 39.61 -2.81 5.97
C VAL A 480 39.17 -2.59 4.52
N ALA A 481 38.35 -1.58 4.24
CA ALA A 481 37.94 -1.26 2.87
C ALA A 481 39.15 -0.93 1.98
N GLY A 482 40.09 -0.13 2.47
CA GLY A 482 41.35 0.16 1.77
C GLY A 482 42.25 -1.07 1.61
N LEU A 483 42.42 -1.85 2.68
CA LEU A 483 43.22 -3.08 2.66
C LEU A 483 42.63 -4.11 1.70
N ALA A 484 41.31 -4.22 1.62
CA ALA A 484 40.62 -5.16 0.74
C ALA A 484 40.84 -4.87 -0.76
N LEU A 485 41.24 -3.64 -1.12
CA LEU A 485 41.61 -3.29 -2.49
C LEU A 485 42.99 -3.84 -2.88
N VAL A 486 43.92 -3.92 -1.93
CA VAL A 486 45.32 -4.30 -2.18
C VAL A 486 45.58 -5.76 -1.79
N TRP A 487 45.03 -6.20 -0.67
CA TRP A 487 45.25 -7.53 -0.10
C TRP A 487 43.95 -8.10 0.54
N PRO A 488 43.06 -8.70 -0.28
CA PRO A 488 41.75 -9.21 0.17
C PRO A 488 41.83 -10.23 1.32
N TRP A 489 42.81 -11.13 1.27
CA TRP A 489 43.01 -12.17 2.30
C TRP A 489 43.37 -11.60 3.67
N ALA A 490 44.24 -10.59 3.71
CA ALA A 490 44.56 -9.88 4.95
C ALA A 490 43.32 -9.12 5.47
N ALA A 491 42.55 -8.51 4.58
CA ALA A 491 41.31 -7.82 4.95
C ALA A 491 40.29 -8.76 5.62
N GLN A 492 40.14 -10.00 5.15
CA GLN A 492 39.28 -11.02 5.78
C GLN A 492 39.72 -11.42 7.20
N THR A 493 40.98 -11.21 7.54
CA THR A 493 41.49 -11.45 8.90
C THR A 493 41.34 -10.20 9.77
N VAL A 494 41.70 -9.03 9.24
CA VAL A 494 41.66 -7.75 9.97
C VAL A 494 40.23 -7.31 10.27
N VAL A 495 39.25 -7.69 9.44
CA VAL A 495 37.82 -7.34 9.60
C VAL A 495 37.22 -7.83 10.93
N TRP A 496 37.78 -8.88 11.56
CA TRP A 496 37.29 -9.39 12.84
C TRP A 496 37.39 -8.36 13.97
N LEU A 497 38.35 -7.44 13.92
CA LEU A 497 38.50 -6.38 14.92
C LEU A 497 37.36 -5.35 14.88
N PRO A 498 37.06 -4.67 13.75
CA PRO A 498 35.87 -3.83 13.65
C PRO A 498 34.57 -4.65 13.72
N GLY A 499 34.58 -5.92 13.29
CA GLY A 499 33.45 -6.83 13.46
C GLY A 499 33.06 -7.06 14.92
N ALA A 500 34.04 -7.30 15.80
CA ALA A 500 33.81 -7.42 17.24
C ALA A 500 33.25 -6.12 17.86
N ALA A 501 33.70 -4.96 17.38
CA ALA A 501 33.17 -3.66 17.80
C ALA A 501 31.70 -3.50 17.41
N VAL A 502 31.32 -3.94 16.21
CA VAL A 502 29.93 -3.90 15.74
C VAL A 502 29.04 -4.91 16.48
N LEU A 503 29.55 -6.10 16.81
CA LEU A 503 28.84 -7.06 17.66
C LEU A 503 28.57 -6.50 19.06
N TRP A 504 29.49 -5.72 19.62
CA TRP A 504 29.25 -5.02 20.88
C TRP A 504 28.11 -3.99 20.74
N ILE A 505 28.10 -3.20 19.66
CA ILE A 505 27.03 -2.22 19.39
C ILE A 505 25.67 -2.93 19.29
N ASP A 506 25.61 -4.06 18.58
CA ASP A 506 24.40 -4.89 18.47
C ASP A 506 23.95 -5.48 19.82
N ALA A 507 24.89 -6.00 20.61
CA ALA A 507 24.58 -6.52 21.95
C ALA A 507 23.98 -5.44 22.86
N VAL A 508 24.49 -4.20 22.79
CA VAL A 508 23.95 -3.05 23.51
C VAL A 508 22.55 -2.70 23.00
N ALA A 509 22.37 -2.58 21.67
CA ALA A 509 21.07 -2.25 21.07
C ALA A 509 19.99 -3.29 21.40
N SER A 510 20.28 -4.57 21.18
CA SER A 510 19.35 -5.66 21.42
C SER A 510 19.00 -5.83 22.90
N THR A 511 19.95 -5.59 23.80
CA THR A 511 19.69 -5.62 25.25
C THR A 511 18.84 -4.43 25.69
N ALA A 512 19.12 -3.23 25.17
CA ALA A 512 18.32 -2.04 25.46
C ALA A 512 16.88 -2.17 24.92
N ALA A 513 16.70 -2.78 23.75
CA ALA A 513 15.40 -3.04 23.14
C ALA A 513 14.53 -4.04 23.94
N ARG A 514 15.14 -4.94 24.71
CA ARG A 514 14.44 -5.92 25.57
C ARG A 514 14.01 -5.36 26.94
N LEU A 515 14.42 -4.14 27.30
CA LEU A 515 14.07 -3.58 28.61
C LEU A 515 12.58 -3.23 28.71
N PRO A 516 11.87 -3.65 29.78
CA PRO A 516 10.48 -3.29 29.98
C PRO A 516 10.36 -1.78 30.22
N GLY A 517 9.42 -1.13 29.54
CA GLY A 517 9.22 0.32 29.66
C GLY A 517 10.35 1.16 29.05
N ARG A 518 11.10 0.62 28.08
CA ARG A 518 12.22 1.30 27.37
C ARG A 518 11.88 2.68 26.79
N ALA A 519 10.62 2.91 26.44
CA ALA A 519 10.14 4.16 25.91
C ALA A 519 8.80 4.54 26.55
N VAL A 520 8.54 5.84 26.58
CA VAL A 520 7.30 6.43 27.08
C VAL A 520 6.49 6.90 25.87
N PRO A 521 5.23 6.46 25.70
CA PRO A 521 4.40 6.92 24.60
C PRO A 521 4.21 8.44 24.67
N TRP A 522 4.30 9.10 23.52
CA TRP A 522 4.13 10.54 23.39
C TRP A 522 3.29 10.88 22.16
N PRO A 523 2.38 11.87 22.21
CA PRO A 523 1.54 12.20 21.06
C PRO A 523 2.38 12.55 19.81
N ALA A 524 2.24 11.77 18.74
CA ALA A 524 2.86 12.03 17.42
C ALA A 524 2.15 13.16 16.66
N THR A 525 1.97 14.30 17.32
CA THR A 525 1.32 15.49 16.75
C THR A 525 2.26 16.69 16.82
N ALA A 526 2.07 17.67 15.93
CA ALA A 526 2.82 18.92 15.98
C ALA A 526 2.68 19.62 17.35
N LEU A 527 1.49 19.57 17.95
CA LEU A 527 1.25 20.10 19.30
C LEU A 527 2.05 19.34 20.36
N GLY A 528 2.09 18.01 20.29
CA GLY A 528 2.92 17.17 21.16
C GLY A 528 4.40 17.51 21.06
N ALA A 529 4.90 17.76 19.85
CA ALA A 529 6.28 18.19 19.61
C ALA A 529 6.58 19.54 20.24
N VAL A 530 5.72 20.53 20.02
CA VAL A 530 5.87 21.90 20.56
C VAL A 530 5.82 21.87 22.09
N LEU A 531 4.89 21.11 22.68
CA LEU A 531 4.81 20.95 24.13
C LEU A 531 6.10 20.35 24.70
N LEU A 532 6.62 19.30 24.08
CA LEU A 532 7.88 18.67 24.51
C LEU A 532 9.06 19.62 24.38
N ALA A 533 9.15 20.36 23.27
CA ALA A 533 10.19 21.38 23.07
C ALA A 533 10.12 22.49 24.13
N LEU A 534 8.92 22.96 24.48
CA LEU A 534 8.72 23.97 25.52
C LEU A 534 9.09 23.44 26.91
N LEU A 535 8.75 22.19 27.24
CA LEU A 535 9.13 21.55 28.49
C LEU A 535 10.66 21.40 28.60
N VAL A 536 11.32 20.98 27.53
CA VAL A 536 12.79 20.91 27.45
C VAL A 536 13.40 22.31 27.60
N ALA A 537 12.90 23.31 26.87
CA ALA A 537 13.38 24.67 26.95
C ALA A 537 13.21 25.27 28.35
N ALA A 538 12.06 25.04 28.98
CA ALA A 538 11.80 25.42 30.37
C ALA A 538 12.80 24.73 31.31
N ALA A 539 12.96 23.41 31.22
CA ALA A 539 13.92 22.66 32.05
C ALA A 539 15.36 23.19 31.93
N LEU A 540 15.78 23.61 30.73
CA LEU A 540 17.11 24.17 30.47
C LEU A 540 17.26 25.64 30.92
N ALA A 541 16.18 26.44 30.83
CA ALA A 541 16.18 27.88 31.16
C ALA A 541 16.01 28.15 32.66
N LEU A 542 15.33 27.28 33.39
CA LEU A 542 15.01 27.46 34.81
C LEU A 542 16.27 27.37 35.69
N ARG A 543 16.72 28.52 36.22
CA ARG A 543 17.79 28.63 37.22
C ARG A 543 17.21 28.95 38.60
N GLY A 544 17.65 28.24 39.64
CA GLY A 544 17.19 28.43 41.03
C GLY A 544 16.28 27.31 41.56
N ARG A 545 16.16 27.18 42.90
CA ARG A 545 15.38 26.10 43.55
C ARG A 545 13.87 26.20 43.27
N THR A 546 13.31 27.41 43.27
CA THR A 546 11.88 27.66 43.02
C THR A 546 11.50 27.44 41.56
N ALA A 547 12.32 27.90 40.63
CA ALA A 547 12.18 27.65 39.20
C ALA A 547 12.22 26.13 38.87
N ARG A 548 13.11 25.38 39.52
CA ARG A 548 13.13 23.90 39.43
C ARG A 548 11.90 23.25 40.04
N ALA A 549 11.32 23.80 41.10
CA ALA A 549 10.09 23.29 41.70
C ALA A 549 8.88 23.51 40.76
N VAL A 550 8.80 24.65 40.07
CA VAL A 550 7.74 24.91 39.06
C VAL A 550 7.94 24.05 37.81
N GLY A 551 9.18 23.88 37.34
CA GLY A 551 9.48 22.95 36.24
C GLY A 551 9.21 21.48 36.62
N ALA A 552 9.51 21.09 37.85
CA ALA A 552 9.17 19.78 38.40
C ALA A 552 7.66 19.61 38.58
N ALA A 553 6.92 20.67 38.95
CA ALA A 553 5.47 20.65 39.02
C ALA A 553 4.82 20.59 37.63
N GLY A 554 5.40 21.25 36.62
CA GLY A 554 4.97 21.14 35.22
C GLY A 554 5.28 19.78 34.61
N LEU A 555 6.46 19.22 34.90
CA LEU A 555 6.81 17.84 34.56
C LEU A 555 5.92 16.86 35.32
N ALA A 556 5.65 17.08 36.61
CA ALA A 556 4.73 16.26 37.39
C ALA A 556 3.31 16.38 36.84
N ALA A 557 2.85 17.56 36.41
CA ALA A 557 1.55 17.74 35.77
C ALA A 557 1.48 17.07 34.40
N ALA A 558 2.55 17.09 33.60
CA ALA A 558 2.64 16.37 32.34
C ALA A 558 2.71 14.84 32.56
N LEU A 559 3.49 14.38 33.54
CA LEU A 559 3.54 13.00 34.00
C LEU A 559 2.23 12.57 34.66
N THR A 560 1.48 13.49 35.27
CA THR A 560 0.16 13.24 35.86
C THR A 560 -0.91 13.24 34.79
N ALA A 561 -0.85 14.09 33.77
CA ALA A 561 -1.73 14.05 32.60
C ALA A 561 -1.48 12.79 31.78
N LEU A 562 -0.22 12.39 31.64
CA LEU A 562 0.19 11.09 31.11
C LEU A 562 -0.33 9.98 32.02
N ALA A 563 -0.07 10.00 33.33
CA ALA A 563 -0.62 9.03 34.28
C ALA A 563 -2.16 9.02 34.28
N LEU A 564 -2.84 10.11 33.97
CA LEU A 564 -4.29 10.19 33.80
C LEU A 564 -4.75 9.48 32.51
N THR A 565 -3.91 9.45 31.46
CA THR A 565 -4.09 8.52 30.32
C THR A 565 -3.83 7.06 30.71
N TRP A 566 -3.03 6.78 31.76
CA TRP A 566 -2.91 5.45 32.40
C TRP A 566 -4.04 5.14 33.40
N VAL A 567 -4.84 6.14 33.82
CA VAL A 567 -6.02 6.00 34.70
C VAL A 567 -7.31 5.84 33.89
N ALA A 568 -7.28 6.06 32.57
CA ALA A 568 -8.23 5.38 31.67
C ALA A 568 -8.13 3.87 31.95
N PRO A 569 -9.24 3.12 32.05
CA PRO A 569 -9.18 1.70 32.39
C PRO A 569 -8.20 1.02 31.45
N GLY A 570 -7.12 0.48 32.02
CA GLY A 570 -5.98 -0.01 31.25
C GLY A 570 -6.45 -0.97 30.15
N TRP A 571 -5.89 -0.83 28.95
CA TRP A 571 -6.11 -1.79 27.89
C TRP A 571 -5.14 -2.97 28.04
N PRO A 572 -5.62 -4.22 27.88
CA PRO A 572 -7.02 -4.60 27.77
C PRO A 572 -7.77 -4.49 29.10
N PRO A 573 -9.09 -4.24 29.08
CA PRO A 573 -9.87 -4.08 30.31
C PRO A 573 -9.77 -5.33 31.19
N PRO A 574 -9.71 -5.19 32.53
CA PRO A 574 -9.67 -6.35 33.43
C PRO A 574 -10.82 -7.31 33.15
N GLY A 575 -10.51 -8.60 33.03
CA GLY A 575 -11.51 -9.64 32.77
C GLY A 575 -11.99 -9.72 31.32
N TRP A 576 -11.33 -9.06 30.35
CA TRP A 576 -11.62 -9.28 28.93
C TRP A 576 -11.55 -10.76 28.56
N ALA A 577 -12.51 -11.22 27.76
CA ALA A 577 -12.57 -12.58 27.26
C ALA A 577 -12.12 -12.66 25.79
N LEU A 578 -12.63 -11.75 24.96
CA LEU A 578 -12.41 -11.72 23.51
C LEU A 578 -12.11 -10.28 23.07
N VAL A 579 -11.20 -10.10 22.12
CA VAL A 579 -10.88 -8.80 21.50
C VAL A 579 -10.94 -8.93 19.98
N ALA A 580 -11.65 -8.03 19.32
CA ALA A 580 -11.52 -7.80 17.89
C ALA A 580 -10.49 -6.70 17.64
N CYS A 581 -9.38 -7.03 16.98
CA CYS A 581 -8.29 -6.11 16.71
C CYS A 581 -8.60 -5.21 15.51
N ARG A 582 -8.20 -3.93 15.57
CA ARG A 582 -8.23 -3.05 14.40
C ARG A 582 -7.02 -3.32 13.50
N ILE A 583 -7.18 -4.25 12.55
CA ILE A 583 -6.13 -4.65 11.61
C ILE A 583 -6.37 -4.19 10.15
N GLY A 584 -7.30 -3.26 9.94
CA GLY A 584 -7.66 -2.77 8.61
C GLY A 584 -8.83 -3.56 8.02
N GLN A 585 -8.79 -3.81 6.70
CA GLN A 585 -9.77 -4.67 6.03
C GLN A 585 -9.36 -6.13 6.22
N GLY A 586 -10.05 -6.84 7.10
CA GLY A 586 -9.80 -8.24 7.43
C GLY A 586 -10.24 -8.59 8.84
N ASP A 587 -9.94 -9.82 9.26
CA ASP A 587 -10.26 -10.33 10.60
C ASP A 587 -9.03 -10.62 11.44
N ALA A 588 -9.11 -10.26 12.72
CA ALA A 588 -8.27 -10.82 13.76
C ALA A 588 -8.98 -10.75 15.12
N LEU A 589 -9.26 -11.91 15.70
CA LEU A 589 -9.89 -12.05 17.01
C LEU A 589 -8.92 -12.74 17.97
N VAL A 590 -8.81 -12.20 19.18
CA VAL A 590 -7.94 -12.73 20.23
C VAL A 590 -8.81 -13.12 21.41
N LEU A 591 -8.70 -14.38 21.83
CA LEU A 591 -9.45 -14.96 22.95
C LEU A 591 -8.45 -15.25 24.07
N THR A 592 -8.62 -14.63 25.23
CA THR A 592 -7.67 -14.80 26.34
C THR A 592 -7.69 -16.23 26.89
N ALA A 593 -6.55 -16.74 27.33
CA ALA A 593 -6.44 -18.07 27.95
C ALA A 593 -5.81 -17.98 29.35
N GLU A 594 -6.06 -19.01 30.16
CA GLU A 594 -5.44 -19.17 31.48
C GLU A 594 -3.91 -19.26 31.37
N GLY A 595 -3.24 -18.69 32.37
CA GLY A 595 -1.78 -18.68 32.48
C GLY A 595 -1.12 -17.33 32.28
N GLY A 596 -1.88 -16.28 31.95
CA GLY A 596 -1.37 -14.92 31.75
C GLY A 596 -0.54 -14.78 30.47
N GLY A 597 -0.93 -13.85 29.60
CA GLY A 597 -0.25 -13.66 28.30
C GLY A 597 -0.39 -14.84 27.33
N ARG A 598 -1.36 -15.73 27.56
CA ARG A 598 -1.69 -16.83 26.67
C ARG A 598 -3.01 -16.54 25.96
N ALA A 599 -3.13 -16.87 24.68
CA ALA A 599 -4.35 -16.62 23.92
C ALA A 599 -4.60 -17.66 22.81
N VAL A 600 -5.85 -17.75 22.37
CA VAL A 600 -6.24 -18.30 21.06
C VAL A 600 -6.37 -17.13 20.10
N VAL A 601 -5.75 -17.23 18.94
CA VAL A 601 -5.81 -16.21 17.90
C VAL A 601 -6.59 -16.80 16.73
N VAL A 602 -7.67 -16.13 16.32
CA VAL A 602 -8.49 -16.51 15.17
C VAL A 602 -8.31 -15.46 14.10
N ASP A 603 -7.67 -15.85 13.01
CA ASP A 603 -7.17 -15.01 11.93
C ASP A 603 -6.17 -13.93 12.39
N THR A 604 -5.50 -13.33 11.41
CA THR A 604 -4.33 -12.48 11.64
C THR A 604 -4.36 -11.18 10.84
N GLY A 605 -5.42 -10.93 10.08
CA GLY A 605 -5.53 -9.76 9.21
C GLY A 605 -4.55 -9.79 8.03
N PRO A 606 -4.50 -8.70 7.24
CA PRO A 606 -3.58 -8.56 6.12
C PRO A 606 -2.18 -8.08 6.51
N ASP A 607 -2.02 -7.41 7.64
CA ASP A 607 -0.78 -6.71 8.04
C ASP A 607 -0.12 -7.35 9.27
N PRO A 608 1.10 -7.93 9.13
CA PRO A 608 1.89 -8.45 10.24
C PRO A 608 2.14 -7.44 11.37
N ALA A 609 2.38 -6.17 11.06
CA ALA A 609 2.68 -5.17 12.08
C ALA A 609 1.45 -4.85 12.94
N ALA A 610 0.28 -4.80 12.31
CA ALA A 610 -0.98 -4.50 13.00
C ALA A 610 -1.36 -5.60 14.00
N ILE A 611 -1.27 -6.88 13.61
CA ILE A 611 -1.56 -7.99 14.52
C ILE A 611 -0.51 -8.14 15.62
N ASP A 612 0.77 -7.92 15.31
CA ASP A 612 1.83 -7.92 16.31
C ASP A 612 1.60 -6.83 17.37
N SER A 613 1.27 -5.61 16.94
CA SER A 613 0.91 -4.52 17.85
C SER A 613 -0.30 -4.90 18.72
N CYS A 614 -1.37 -5.44 18.14
CA CYS A 614 -2.55 -5.85 18.90
C CYS A 614 -2.19 -6.90 19.96
N LEU A 615 -1.44 -7.94 19.59
CA LEU A 615 -1.05 -9.00 20.52
C LEU A 615 -0.08 -8.48 21.60
N ALA A 616 0.81 -7.54 21.27
CA ALA A 616 1.70 -6.89 22.23
C ALA A 616 0.91 -6.05 23.23
N ASP A 617 -0.08 -5.28 22.76
CA ASP A 617 -0.98 -4.49 23.59
C ASP A 617 -1.81 -5.36 24.54
N LEU A 618 -2.25 -6.53 24.06
CA LEU A 618 -2.93 -7.55 24.87
C LEU A 618 -1.98 -8.36 25.76
N ARG A 619 -0.67 -8.09 25.67
CA ARG A 619 0.41 -8.76 26.42
C ARG A 619 0.45 -10.27 26.18
N VAL A 620 0.14 -10.71 24.97
CA VAL A 620 0.20 -12.12 24.57
C VAL A 620 1.66 -12.48 24.25
N SER A 621 2.21 -13.44 24.99
CA SER A 621 3.53 -14.05 24.77
C SER A 621 3.45 -15.48 24.24
N GLU A 622 2.30 -16.14 24.39
CA GLU A 622 2.03 -17.49 23.90
C GLU A 622 0.69 -17.56 23.16
N VAL A 623 0.72 -18.06 21.92
CA VAL A 623 -0.48 -18.44 21.16
C VAL A 623 -0.71 -19.94 21.35
N ALA A 624 -1.67 -20.28 22.20
CA ALA A 624 -2.01 -21.66 22.52
C ALA A 624 -2.61 -22.40 21.31
N LEU A 625 -3.35 -21.68 20.48
CA LEU A 625 -3.93 -22.18 19.24
C LEU A 625 -4.08 -21.01 18.26
N LEU A 626 -3.49 -21.14 17.07
CA LEU A 626 -3.65 -20.21 15.97
C LEU A 626 -4.66 -20.81 14.97
N VAL A 627 -5.87 -20.26 14.91
CA VAL A 627 -6.90 -20.70 13.96
C VAL A 627 -6.84 -19.79 12.75
N LEU A 628 -6.60 -20.35 11.57
CA LEU A 628 -6.72 -19.63 10.30
C LEU A 628 -7.95 -20.16 9.60
N THR A 629 -8.98 -19.32 9.48
CA THR A 629 -10.31 -19.76 9.06
C THR A 629 -10.31 -20.18 7.60
N HIS A 630 -9.65 -19.42 6.71
CA HIS A 630 -9.44 -19.75 5.29
C HIS A 630 -8.19 -19.03 4.74
N GLY A 631 -7.87 -19.22 3.46
CA GLY A 631 -6.58 -18.87 2.86
C GLY A 631 -6.40 -17.42 2.39
N ASP A 632 -7.41 -16.57 2.53
CA ASP A 632 -7.38 -15.23 1.93
C ASP A 632 -6.50 -14.27 2.73
N LEU A 633 -5.92 -13.30 2.02
CA LEU A 633 -4.85 -12.44 2.55
C LEU A 633 -5.31 -11.60 3.75
N ASP A 634 -6.56 -11.19 3.78
CA ASP A 634 -7.19 -10.44 4.86
C ASP A 634 -7.47 -11.27 6.12
N HIS A 635 -7.18 -12.59 6.08
CA HIS A 635 -7.20 -13.49 7.22
C HIS A 635 -5.81 -14.03 7.59
N VAL A 636 -4.96 -14.33 6.61
CA VAL A 636 -3.67 -15.01 6.84
C VAL A 636 -2.43 -14.14 6.63
N GLY A 637 -2.58 -12.94 6.06
CA GLY A 637 -1.46 -12.06 5.70
C GLY A 637 -0.57 -11.68 6.88
N GLY A 638 -1.16 -11.53 8.07
CA GLY A 638 -0.49 -11.18 9.32
C GLY A 638 0.17 -12.34 10.07
N THR A 639 0.12 -13.58 9.55
CA THR A 639 0.58 -14.78 10.30
C THR A 639 1.99 -14.65 10.86
N ARG A 640 2.93 -14.02 10.13
CA ARG A 640 4.29 -13.78 10.62
C ARG A 640 4.34 -12.86 11.84
N GLY A 641 3.49 -11.83 11.89
CA GLY A 641 3.39 -10.93 13.03
C GLY A 641 2.82 -11.63 14.27
N ALA A 642 1.87 -12.55 14.07
CA ALA A 642 1.30 -13.34 15.16
C ALA A 642 2.32 -14.31 15.78
N ILE A 643 3.25 -14.85 14.97
CA ILE A 643 4.30 -15.77 15.43
C ILE A 643 5.52 -15.02 15.97
N GLY A 644 5.86 -13.86 15.39
CA GLY A 644 7.04 -13.08 15.75
C GLY A 644 7.14 -12.81 17.25
N GLY A 645 8.27 -13.21 17.85
CA GLY A 645 8.54 -13.02 19.28
C GLY A 645 7.63 -13.80 20.24
N ARG A 646 6.78 -14.72 19.75
CA ARG A 646 5.81 -15.49 20.55
C ARG A 646 5.96 -16.98 20.33
N SER A 647 5.63 -17.77 21.34
CA SER A 647 5.55 -19.23 21.19
C SER A 647 4.17 -19.63 20.68
N VAL A 648 4.09 -20.43 19.61
CA VAL A 648 2.82 -20.92 19.04
C VAL A 648 2.76 -22.44 19.17
N ARG A 649 1.79 -22.96 19.93
CA ARG A 649 1.73 -24.41 20.21
C ARG A 649 1.17 -25.26 19.09
N ALA A 650 0.18 -24.74 18.37
CA ALA A 650 -0.50 -25.44 17.29
C ALA A 650 -1.25 -24.45 16.41
N ALA A 651 -1.42 -24.82 15.14
CA ALA A 651 -2.29 -24.12 14.19
C ALA A 651 -3.45 -25.03 13.77
N LEU A 652 -4.63 -24.45 13.58
CA LEU A 652 -5.83 -25.11 13.06
C LEU A 652 -6.22 -24.44 11.73
N VAL A 653 -6.31 -25.23 10.66
CA VAL A 653 -6.64 -24.76 9.30
C VAL A 653 -7.79 -25.59 8.71
N PRO A 654 -8.57 -25.10 7.75
CA PRO A 654 -9.60 -25.90 7.09
C PRO A 654 -8.97 -27.02 6.23
N PRO A 655 -9.75 -28.05 5.84
CA PRO A 655 -9.26 -29.16 5.02
C PRO A 655 -8.76 -28.73 3.63
N ALA A 656 -9.37 -27.70 3.03
CA ALA A 656 -9.00 -27.15 1.72
C ALA A 656 -8.22 -25.82 1.85
N PHE A 657 -7.35 -25.70 2.87
CA PHE A 657 -6.57 -24.49 3.09
C PHE A 657 -5.54 -24.27 1.97
N ASP A 658 -5.79 -23.29 1.10
CA ASP A 658 -4.93 -22.95 -0.04
C ASP A 658 -4.15 -21.64 0.18
N HIS A 659 -3.10 -21.70 1.02
CA HIS A 659 -2.13 -20.60 1.12
C HIS A 659 -0.69 -21.11 1.37
N PRO A 660 0.07 -21.43 0.30
CA PRO A 660 1.38 -22.08 0.40
C PRO A 660 2.45 -21.29 1.18
N GLN A 661 2.41 -19.95 1.17
CA GLN A 661 3.35 -19.12 1.94
C GLN A 661 3.14 -19.29 3.45
N THR A 662 1.89 -19.37 3.90
CA THR A 662 1.57 -19.52 5.33
C THR A 662 1.92 -20.91 5.81
N LEU A 663 1.57 -21.95 5.05
CA LEU A 663 1.97 -23.32 5.37
C LEU A 663 3.49 -23.50 5.46
N ARG A 664 4.27 -22.85 4.58
CA ARG A 664 5.73 -22.85 4.68
C ARG A 664 6.23 -22.18 5.96
N THR A 665 5.62 -21.06 6.35
CA THR A 665 5.97 -20.33 7.58
C THR A 665 5.67 -21.17 8.82
N LEU A 666 4.50 -21.80 8.90
CA LEU A 666 4.16 -22.68 10.01
C LEU A 666 5.12 -23.88 10.12
N ARG A 667 5.54 -24.45 8.97
CA ARG A 667 6.51 -25.54 8.93
C ARG A 667 7.91 -25.11 9.33
N SER A 668 8.39 -23.93 8.90
CA SER A 668 9.73 -23.45 9.26
C SER A 668 9.85 -23.20 10.77
N GLU A 669 8.79 -22.71 11.38
CA GLU A 669 8.68 -22.47 12.82
C GLU A 669 8.32 -23.74 13.62
N ARG A 670 8.24 -24.90 12.94
CA ARG A 670 7.90 -26.22 13.53
C ARG A 670 6.58 -26.22 14.30
N ILE A 671 5.61 -25.42 13.86
CA ILE A 671 4.28 -25.35 14.47
C ILE A 671 3.44 -26.52 13.94
N PRO A 672 2.91 -27.40 14.81
CA PRO A 672 2.00 -28.47 14.41
C PRO A 672 0.73 -27.91 13.76
N VAL A 673 0.41 -28.38 12.55
CA VAL A 673 -0.79 -27.96 11.80
C VAL A 673 -1.84 -29.06 11.87
N HIS A 674 -3.02 -28.72 12.37
CA HIS A 674 -4.18 -29.58 12.47
C HIS A 674 -5.28 -29.13 11.51
N VAL A 675 -6.08 -30.08 11.04
CA VAL A 675 -7.22 -29.80 10.15
C VAL A 675 -8.50 -29.69 10.98
N GLY A 676 -9.15 -28.54 10.94
CA GLY A 676 -10.41 -28.26 11.60
C GLY A 676 -11.60 -28.80 10.82
N THR A 677 -12.33 -29.75 11.41
CA THR A 677 -13.59 -30.28 10.87
C THR A 677 -14.68 -30.34 11.93
N ALA A 678 -15.93 -30.28 11.50
CA ALA A 678 -17.08 -30.25 12.38
C ALA A 678 -17.11 -31.46 13.32
N GLY A 679 -17.45 -31.20 14.59
CA GLY A 679 -17.49 -32.22 15.65
C GLY A 679 -16.19 -32.30 16.47
N GLN A 680 -15.11 -31.67 16.01
CA GLN A 680 -13.91 -31.51 16.82
C GLN A 680 -14.14 -30.51 17.97
N ARG A 681 -13.54 -30.81 19.13
CA ARG A 681 -13.56 -29.93 20.30
C ARG A 681 -12.14 -29.67 20.79
N TRP A 682 -11.79 -28.40 20.95
CA TRP A 682 -10.53 -27.93 21.47
C TRP A 682 -10.75 -27.26 22.82
N ARG A 683 -9.93 -27.63 23.82
CA ARG A 683 -9.99 -27.04 25.16
C ARG A 683 -8.74 -26.22 25.40
N VAL A 684 -8.91 -24.90 25.42
CA VAL A 684 -7.86 -23.93 25.78
C VAL A 684 -8.45 -23.10 26.91
N ALA A 685 -8.26 -23.57 28.16
CA ALA A 685 -8.93 -23.00 29.32
C ALA A 685 -8.77 -21.46 29.37
N PRO A 686 -9.83 -20.70 29.68
CA PRO A 686 -11.15 -21.20 30.10
C PRO A 686 -12.07 -21.53 28.91
N TRP A 687 -11.64 -21.31 27.67
CA TRP A 687 -12.42 -21.57 26.46
C TRP A 687 -12.56 -23.06 26.15
N THR A 688 -13.78 -23.42 25.75
CA THR A 688 -14.04 -24.63 24.95
C THR A 688 -14.47 -24.20 23.56
N LEU A 689 -13.75 -24.64 22.54
CA LEU A 689 -14.00 -24.31 21.14
C LEU A 689 -14.54 -25.54 20.43
N ASP A 690 -15.78 -25.48 19.96
CA ASP A 690 -16.38 -26.52 19.12
C ASP A 690 -16.32 -26.08 17.66
N VAL A 691 -15.68 -26.89 16.82
CA VAL A 691 -15.66 -26.67 15.37
C VAL A 691 -17.02 -27.11 14.82
N LEU A 692 -17.75 -26.16 14.22
CA LEU A 692 -19.07 -26.40 13.64
C LEU A 692 -19.03 -26.64 12.13
N TRP A 693 -18.01 -26.11 11.46
CA TRP A 693 -17.85 -26.15 10.00
C TRP A 693 -16.36 -26.05 9.65
N PRO A 694 -15.88 -26.65 8.53
CA PRO A 694 -16.60 -27.46 7.55
C PRO A 694 -16.91 -28.90 8.02
N ARG A 695 -17.97 -29.53 7.48
CA ARG A 695 -18.35 -30.92 7.84
C ARG A 695 -17.27 -31.94 7.47
N ALA A 696 -17.06 -32.93 8.33
CA ALA A 696 -16.21 -34.07 8.01
C ALA A 696 -16.88 -35.00 6.99
N GLY A 697 -16.11 -35.59 6.06
CA GLY A 697 -16.58 -36.68 5.19
C GLY A 697 -17.22 -36.29 3.85
N GLY A 698 -17.15 -35.02 3.42
CA GLY A 698 -17.59 -34.56 2.09
C GLY A 698 -16.49 -33.81 1.32
N ALA A 699 -16.77 -33.38 0.08
CA ALA A 699 -15.88 -32.47 -0.64
C ALA A 699 -15.73 -31.17 0.17
N ALA A 700 -14.50 -30.86 0.58
CA ALA A 700 -14.25 -29.70 1.42
C ALA A 700 -14.60 -28.41 0.66
N PRO A 701 -15.46 -27.53 1.21
CA PRO A 701 -15.71 -26.24 0.60
C PRO A 701 -14.41 -25.45 0.49
N VAL A 702 -14.25 -24.70 -0.59
CA VAL A 702 -13.08 -23.88 -0.89
C VAL A 702 -13.40 -22.39 -0.68
N GLY A 703 -12.37 -21.58 -0.52
CA GLY A 703 -12.52 -20.13 -0.31
C GLY A 703 -13.29 -19.82 0.97
N ASN A 704 -14.15 -18.80 0.90
CA ASN A 704 -14.95 -18.26 2.01
C ASN A 704 -15.82 -19.31 2.71
N ASP A 705 -16.57 -20.12 1.95
CA ASP A 705 -17.39 -21.21 2.49
C ASP A 705 -16.53 -22.34 3.10
N GLY A 706 -15.23 -22.37 2.84
CA GLY A 706 -14.27 -23.25 3.51
C GLY A 706 -13.90 -22.82 4.93
N SER A 707 -14.35 -21.65 5.38
CA SER A 707 -14.00 -21.06 6.67
C SER A 707 -14.22 -22.01 7.85
N VAL A 708 -13.24 -22.11 8.75
CA VAL A 708 -13.43 -22.79 10.04
C VAL A 708 -14.39 -21.97 10.92
N VAL A 709 -15.58 -22.50 11.19
CA VAL A 709 -16.56 -21.86 12.08
C VAL A 709 -16.44 -22.44 13.48
N LEU A 710 -16.29 -21.57 14.47
CA LEU A 710 -16.12 -21.95 15.88
C LEU A 710 -17.28 -21.44 16.73
N LEU A 711 -17.81 -22.31 17.59
CA LEU A 711 -18.57 -21.88 18.76
C LEU A 711 -17.64 -21.92 19.98
N ALA A 712 -17.25 -20.75 20.45
CA ALA A 712 -16.41 -20.58 21.62
C ALA A 712 -17.28 -20.39 22.87
N ARG A 713 -17.00 -21.15 23.93
CA ARG A 713 -17.74 -21.09 25.20
C ARG A 713 -16.81 -20.68 26.35
N TRP A 714 -17.18 -19.62 27.05
CA TRP A 714 -16.50 -19.07 28.22
C TRP A 714 -17.33 -19.30 29.48
N PRO A 715 -16.84 -20.04 30.50
CA PRO A 715 -17.59 -20.30 31.72
C PRO A 715 -17.86 -19.02 32.54
N LEU A 716 -19.08 -18.88 33.04
CA LEU A 716 -19.49 -17.75 33.89
C LEU A 716 -19.54 -18.18 35.37
N ALA A 717 -19.17 -17.26 36.27
CA ALA A 717 -19.12 -17.51 37.72
C ALA A 717 -20.51 -17.79 38.35
N SER A 718 -21.58 -17.37 37.69
CA SER A 718 -22.99 -17.53 38.05
C SER A 718 -23.58 -18.91 37.72
N GLY A 719 -22.83 -19.75 37.01
CA GLY A 719 -23.31 -20.97 36.37
C GLY A 719 -23.84 -20.70 34.95
N GLY A 720 -23.28 -21.41 33.96
CA GLY A 720 -23.54 -21.19 32.53
C GLY A 720 -22.27 -20.83 31.76
N ALA A 721 -22.42 -20.42 30.49
CA ALA A 721 -21.30 -19.99 29.66
C ALA A 721 -21.72 -18.88 28.69
N MET A 722 -20.87 -17.85 28.54
CA MET A 722 -20.95 -16.90 27.44
C MET A 722 -20.49 -17.60 26.15
N THR A 723 -21.23 -17.39 25.08
CA THR A 723 -21.04 -18.03 23.77
C THR A 723 -20.66 -16.99 22.72
N ALA A 724 -19.60 -17.25 21.98
CA ALA A 724 -19.17 -16.45 20.84
C ALA A 724 -19.14 -17.32 19.59
N LEU A 725 -19.92 -16.94 18.57
CA LEU A 725 -19.92 -17.58 17.27
C LEU A 725 -18.96 -16.84 16.33
N LEU A 726 -17.85 -17.49 16.00
CA LEU A 726 -16.79 -16.98 15.14
C LEU A 726 -16.97 -17.61 13.77
N THR A 727 -17.50 -16.86 12.82
CA THR A 727 -18.01 -17.40 11.56
C THR A 727 -16.98 -17.45 10.44
N GLY A 728 -15.83 -16.79 10.59
CA GLY A 728 -14.98 -16.47 9.44
C GLY A 728 -15.82 -15.78 8.35
N ASP A 729 -15.57 -16.14 7.10
CA ASP A 729 -16.19 -15.50 5.94
C ASP A 729 -17.21 -16.37 5.23
N ILE A 730 -17.80 -17.35 5.93
CA ILE A 730 -18.88 -18.18 5.38
C ILE A 730 -19.96 -17.34 4.68
N GLU A 731 -20.38 -17.77 3.50
CA GLU A 731 -21.39 -17.10 2.68
C GLU A 731 -22.75 -17.80 2.85
N GLU A 732 -23.77 -17.39 2.11
CA GLU A 732 -25.12 -17.91 2.31
C GLU A 732 -25.23 -19.44 2.26
N PRO A 733 -24.51 -20.20 1.40
CA PRO A 733 -24.58 -21.65 1.39
C PRO A 733 -24.17 -22.29 2.72
N ALA A 734 -23.01 -21.92 3.27
CA ALA A 734 -22.53 -22.43 4.55
C ALA A 734 -23.37 -21.92 5.73
N GLN A 735 -23.82 -20.64 5.69
CA GLN A 735 -24.75 -20.09 6.69
C GLN A 735 -26.08 -20.87 6.73
N ARG A 736 -26.68 -21.16 5.56
CA ARG A 736 -27.89 -21.99 5.46
C ARG A 736 -27.66 -23.41 5.96
N ALA A 737 -26.52 -24.01 5.64
CA ALA A 737 -26.17 -25.35 6.12
C ALA A 737 -26.05 -25.41 7.66
N LEU A 738 -25.68 -24.30 8.31
CA LEU A 738 -25.55 -24.18 9.75
C LEU A 738 -26.87 -23.90 10.49
N LEU A 739 -27.93 -23.43 9.82
CA LEU A 739 -29.25 -23.20 10.43
C LEU A 739 -29.88 -24.46 11.05
N GLY A 740 -29.55 -25.63 10.50
CA GLY A 740 -29.95 -26.93 11.04
C GLY A 740 -29.26 -27.29 12.35
N SER A 741 -28.18 -26.59 12.72
CA SER A 741 -27.48 -26.81 13.98
C SER A 741 -28.13 -26.02 15.11
N HIS A 742 -28.45 -26.69 16.21
CA HIS A 742 -28.86 -26.01 17.45
C HIS A 742 -27.75 -25.13 18.03
N ALA A 743 -26.48 -25.36 17.63
CA ALA A 743 -25.32 -24.65 18.16
C ALA A 743 -25.24 -23.17 17.73
N VAL A 744 -25.92 -22.76 16.65
CA VAL A 744 -25.92 -21.38 16.17
C VAL A 744 -27.13 -20.56 16.65
N ARG A 745 -28.01 -21.14 17.49
CA ARG A 745 -29.22 -20.48 17.97
C ARG A 745 -28.99 -19.85 19.34
N GLY A 746 -29.18 -18.53 19.46
CA GLY A 746 -29.06 -17.80 20.72
C GLY A 746 -27.62 -17.76 21.25
N VAL A 747 -26.75 -17.01 20.56
CA VAL A 747 -25.36 -16.77 20.96
C VAL A 747 -25.21 -15.38 21.57
N ASP A 748 -24.25 -15.15 22.44
CA ASP A 748 -24.09 -13.84 23.10
C ASP A 748 -23.31 -12.86 22.23
N VAL A 749 -22.27 -13.36 21.54
CA VAL A 749 -21.42 -12.58 20.64
C VAL A 749 -21.42 -13.23 19.25
N LEU A 750 -21.71 -12.43 18.22
CA LEU A 750 -21.60 -12.86 16.82
C LEU A 750 -20.48 -12.06 16.13
N LYS A 751 -19.43 -12.74 15.65
CA LYS A 751 -18.62 -12.16 14.58
C LYS A 751 -19.45 -12.20 13.31
N VAL A 752 -19.68 -11.04 12.70
CA VAL A 752 -20.51 -10.93 11.50
C VAL A 752 -19.76 -11.58 10.33
N PRO A 753 -20.35 -12.54 9.58
CA PRO A 753 -19.66 -13.18 8.46
C PRO A 753 -19.14 -12.19 7.42
N HIS A 754 -17.98 -12.51 6.84
CA HIS A 754 -17.44 -11.85 5.65
C HIS A 754 -17.33 -10.32 5.79
N HIS A 755 -16.82 -9.85 6.93
CA HIS A 755 -16.67 -8.42 7.25
C HIS A 755 -17.96 -7.59 7.10
N GLY A 756 -19.12 -8.25 7.10
CA GLY A 756 -20.42 -7.66 6.81
C GLY A 756 -20.72 -7.44 5.31
N ALA A 757 -20.16 -8.25 4.41
CA ALA A 757 -20.50 -8.29 2.99
C ALA A 757 -22.01 -8.52 2.75
N GLY A 758 -22.47 -8.31 1.51
CA GLY A 758 -23.88 -8.52 1.13
C GLY A 758 -24.33 -9.99 1.13
N SER A 759 -23.39 -10.94 1.22
CA SER A 759 -23.62 -12.39 1.21
C SER A 759 -24.08 -12.93 2.58
N GLN A 760 -25.16 -12.38 3.13
CA GLN A 760 -25.72 -12.79 4.42
C GLN A 760 -27.06 -13.47 4.24
N GLU A 761 -27.22 -14.62 4.90
CA GLU A 761 -28.51 -15.29 5.03
C GLU A 761 -29.31 -14.62 6.17
N PRO A 762 -30.43 -13.92 5.88
CA PRO A 762 -31.15 -13.17 6.90
C PRO A 762 -31.69 -14.04 8.04
N THR A 763 -32.07 -15.28 7.72
CA THR A 763 -32.56 -16.24 8.70
C THR A 763 -31.46 -16.73 9.64
N PHE A 764 -30.21 -16.82 9.17
CA PHE A 764 -29.04 -17.18 9.99
C PHE A 764 -28.74 -16.11 11.03
N ILE A 765 -28.59 -14.86 10.59
CA ILE A 765 -28.35 -13.71 11.47
C ILE A 765 -29.52 -13.49 12.45
N ALA A 766 -30.76 -13.77 12.05
CA ALA A 766 -31.91 -13.69 12.95
C ALA A 766 -31.98 -14.86 13.96
N ALA A 767 -31.51 -16.05 13.59
CA ALA A 767 -31.48 -17.24 14.44
C ALA A 767 -30.43 -17.14 15.56
N THR A 768 -29.30 -16.47 15.29
CA THR A 768 -28.23 -16.27 16.28
C THR A 768 -28.65 -15.40 17.45
N ARG A 769 -29.56 -14.42 17.25
CA ARG A 769 -30.07 -13.51 18.30
C ARG A 769 -28.96 -12.95 19.23
N PRO A 770 -27.89 -12.35 18.68
CA PRO A 770 -26.77 -11.87 19.47
C PRO A 770 -27.14 -10.73 20.42
N ASP A 771 -26.44 -10.65 21.56
CA ASP A 771 -26.44 -9.44 22.38
C ASP A 771 -25.41 -8.43 21.84
N ILE A 772 -24.28 -8.91 21.30
CA ILE A 772 -23.22 -8.10 20.66
C ILE A 772 -22.92 -8.62 19.26
N THR A 773 -22.84 -7.73 18.27
CA THR A 773 -22.26 -8.04 16.96
C THR A 773 -20.91 -7.36 16.81
N LEU A 774 -19.93 -8.10 16.29
CA LEU A 774 -18.59 -7.63 15.99
C LEU A 774 -18.36 -7.70 14.49
N THR A 775 -18.19 -6.55 13.84
CA THR A 775 -17.83 -6.47 12.43
C THR A 775 -16.39 -5.96 12.33
N SER A 776 -15.45 -6.84 12.01
CA SER A 776 -14.10 -6.41 11.66
C SER A 776 -14.13 -5.85 10.25
N VAL A 777 -13.69 -4.61 10.06
CA VAL A 777 -13.73 -3.92 8.77
C VAL A 777 -12.79 -2.71 8.77
N GLY A 778 -12.23 -2.40 7.60
CA GLY A 778 -11.34 -1.24 7.43
C GLY A 778 -12.09 0.06 7.13
N ALA A 779 -11.60 1.19 7.66
CA ALA A 779 -12.12 2.51 7.30
C ALA A 779 -11.81 2.82 5.82
N GLY A 780 -12.83 3.22 5.05
CA GLY A 780 -12.67 3.55 3.63
C GLY A 780 -12.25 2.36 2.76
N ASN A 781 -12.59 1.13 3.14
CA ASN A 781 -12.25 -0.06 2.36
C ASN A 781 -12.92 -0.01 0.97
N PRO A 782 -12.23 -0.48 -0.09
CA PRO A 782 -12.73 -0.42 -1.47
C PRO A 782 -13.85 -1.42 -1.77
N TYR A 783 -14.06 -2.40 -0.89
CA TYR A 783 -15.07 -3.46 -1.04
C TYR A 783 -16.49 -3.00 -0.66
N GLY A 784 -16.62 -1.81 -0.07
CA GLY A 784 -17.91 -1.27 0.36
C GLY A 784 -18.48 -1.96 1.60
N HIS A 785 -17.64 -2.65 2.39
CA HIS A 785 -18.06 -3.32 3.61
C HIS A 785 -18.15 -2.36 4.81
N PRO A 786 -19.04 -2.62 5.79
CA PRO A 786 -20.15 -3.55 5.68
C PRO A 786 -21.17 -3.04 4.65
N ASP A 787 -21.73 -3.97 3.90
CA ASP A 787 -22.76 -3.72 2.90
C ASP A 787 -23.97 -3.00 3.55
N PRO A 788 -24.57 -1.98 2.89
CA PRO A 788 -25.69 -1.24 3.44
C PRO A 788 -26.91 -2.09 3.82
N ALA A 789 -27.21 -3.16 3.08
CA ALA A 789 -28.33 -4.05 3.37
C ALA A 789 -28.02 -4.94 4.59
N THR A 790 -26.81 -5.50 4.65
CA THR A 790 -26.31 -6.22 5.83
C THR A 790 -26.36 -5.33 7.08
N TRP A 791 -25.88 -4.09 6.97
CA TRP A 791 -25.92 -3.13 8.07
C TRP A 791 -27.35 -2.76 8.48
N ALA A 792 -28.26 -2.59 7.52
CA ALA A 792 -29.67 -2.35 7.80
C ALA A 792 -30.34 -3.53 8.51
N GLN A 793 -29.89 -4.75 8.24
CA GLN A 793 -30.36 -5.96 8.90
C GLN A 793 -29.83 -6.07 10.33
N LEU A 794 -28.53 -5.86 10.56
CA LEU A 794 -27.94 -5.89 11.90
C LEU A 794 -28.62 -4.86 12.83
N ARG A 795 -28.87 -3.64 12.33
CA ARG A 795 -29.57 -2.59 13.10
C ARG A 795 -31.03 -2.89 13.47
N ARG A 796 -31.64 -3.92 12.87
CA ARG A 796 -33.00 -4.37 13.24
C ARG A 796 -32.98 -5.36 14.39
N LEU A 797 -31.82 -5.96 14.68
CA LEU A 797 -31.64 -6.80 15.85
C LEU A 797 -31.58 -5.93 17.12
N PRO A 798 -32.02 -6.44 18.28
CA PRO A 798 -31.86 -5.78 19.57
C PRO A 798 -30.44 -5.94 20.14
N SER A 799 -29.42 -5.99 19.26
CA SER A 799 -28.01 -6.18 19.58
C SER A 799 -27.27 -4.83 19.66
N ALA A 800 -26.16 -4.81 20.39
CA ALA A 800 -25.19 -3.73 20.31
C ALA A 800 -24.18 -4.01 19.18
N ASP A 801 -24.13 -3.13 18.18
CA ASP A 801 -23.30 -3.33 17.00
C ASP A 801 -21.99 -2.56 17.10
N TYR A 802 -20.86 -3.28 17.04
CA TYR A 802 -19.52 -2.71 17.10
C TYR A 802 -18.74 -3.00 15.82
N ARG A 803 -17.98 -1.99 15.39
CA ARG A 803 -17.15 -2.03 14.18
C ARG A 803 -15.75 -1.51 14.43
N THR A 804 -14.73 -2.23 13.96
CA THR A 804 -13.32 -1.87 14.21
C THR A 804 -12.91 -0.56 13.52
N ASP A 805 -13.49 -0.23 12.35
CA ASP A 805 -13.26 1.05 11.66
C ASP A 805 -13.73 2.29 12.44
N ARG A 806 -14.73 2.14 13.32
CA ARG A 806 -15.31 3.25 14.09
C ARG A 806 -14.92 3.27 15.55
N HIS A 807 -14.64 2.11 16.12
CA HIS A 807 -14.46 1.93 17.56
C HIS A 807 -13.04 1.48 17.93
N GLY A 808 -12.17 1.27 16.95
CA GLY A 808 -10.83 0.75 17.20
C GLY A 808 -10.87 -0.71 17.64
N ASP A 809 -9.97 -1.07 18.55
CA ASP A 809 -9.99 -2.39 19.17
C ASP A 809 -11.21 -2.51 20.09
N ILE A 810 -11.93 -3.63 20.00
CA ILE A 810 -13.17 -3.86 20.75
C ILE A 810 -12.99 -5.08 21.65
N ALA A 811 -12.98 -4.88 22.96
CA ALA A 811 -12.87 -5.93 23.96
C ALA A 811 -14.25 -6.29 24.50
N VAL A 812 -14.58 -7.59 24.51
CA VAL A 812 -15.75 -8.14 25.18
C VAL A 812 -15.35 -8.64 26.57
N VAL A 813 -16.06 -8.15 27.59
CA VAL A 813 -15.87 -8.50 29.00
C VAL A 813 -17.14 -9.23 29.50
N PRO A 814 -17.03 -10.40 30.14
CA PRO A 814 -18.14 -11.02 30.84
C PRO A 814 -18.44 -10.24 32.15
N GLU A 815 -19.62 -9.65 32.31
CA GLU A 815 -19.96 -8.89 33.53
C GLU A 815 -20.51 -9.78 34.67
N PRO A 816 -20.06 -9.60 35.93
CA PRO A 816 -20.73 -10.15 37.12
C PRO A 816 -21.86 -9.24 37.63
N ARG A 817 -22.98 -9.83 38.11
CA ARG A 817 -24.19 -9.14 38.64
C ARG A 817 -23.86 -8.01 39.64
N GLY A 818 -24.15 -6.76 39.29
CA GLY A 818 -24.43 -5.71 40.27
C GLY A 818 -25.80 -5.94 40.93
N ALA A 819 -25.92 -5.65 42.23
CA ALA A 819 -27.07 -5.96 43.10
C ALA A 819 -28.39 -5.17 42.80
N GLY A 820 -28.81 -5.10 41.54
CA GLY A 820 -29.92 -4.26 41.06
C GLY A 820 -30.85 -4.94 40.04
N GLY A 821 -31.38 -6.13 40.34
CA GLY A 821 -32.76 -6.52 40.02
C GLY A 821 -33.29 -6.54 38.57
N ARG A 822 -32.49 -6.77 37.51
CA ARG A 822 -33.02 -7.16 36.17
C ARG A 822 -32.41 -8.50 35.69
N PRO A 823 -33.16 -9.36 34.99
CA PRO A 823 -32.68 -10.68 34.61
C PRO A 823 -31.91 -10.66 33.27
N ALA A 824 -30.72 -11.28 33.30
CA ALA A 824 -29.81 -11.72 32.21
C ALA A 824 -28.43 -11.01 32.27
N GLU A 825 -27.39 -11.79 32.57
CA GLU A 825 -25.98 -11.41 32.43
C GLU A 825 -25.70 -11.19 30.94
N ARG A 826 -25.41 -9.96 30.53
CA ARG A 826 -25.08 -9.65 29.14
C ARG A 826 -23.59 -9.30 29.04
N PRO A 827 -22.88 -9.78 28.02
CA PRO A 827 -21.51 -9.33 27.80
C PRO A 827 -21.49 -7.81 27.56
N ALA A 828 -20.44 -7.14 28.03
CA ALA A 828 -20.20 -5.73 27.77
C ALA A 828 -19.02 -5.58 26.79
N ALA A 829 -19.11 -4.61 25.89
CA ALA A 829 -18.00 -4.26 25.00
C ALA A 829 -17.38 -2.91 25.38
N VAL A 830 -16.05 -2.90 25.47
CA VAL A 830 -15.21 -1.74 25.77
C VAL A 830 -14.34 -1.45 24.56
N CYS A 831 -14.37 -0.21 24.08
CA CYS A 831 -13.65 0.22 22.89
C CYS A 831 -12.41 1.02 23.29
N ARG A 832 -11.25 0.71 22.70
CA ARG A 832 -9.98 1.39 23.00
C ARG A 832 -9.95 2.83 22.48
N ASP A 833 -10.62 3.10 21.36
CA ASP A 833 -10.59 4.39 20.70
C ASP A 833 -12.03 4.87 20.41
N PRO A 834 -12.71 5.49 21.39
CA PRO A 834 -14.05 5.98 21.17
C PRO A 834 -13.96 7.19 20.23
N GLY A 835 -14.20 6.96 18.93
CA GLY A 835 -14.40 8.04 17.97
C GLY A 835 -15.41 9.08 18.50
N PRO A 836 -15.38 10.33 18.00
CA PRO A 836 -16.18 11.43 18.54
C PRO A 836 -17.68 11.06 18.58
N ARG A 837 -18.20 10.85 19.78
CA ARG A 837 -19.62 10.56 20.05
C ARG A 837 -20.48 11.72 19.54
N ARG A 838 -21.15 11.57 18.38
CA ARG A 838 -22.31 12.41 18.05
C ARG A 838 -23.45 11.99 18.99
N GLY A 839 -23.85 12.92 19.85
CA GLY A 839 -24.73 12.67 20.99
C GLY A 839 -26.02 11.93 20.65
N ALA A 840 -26.34 10.93 21.47
CA ALA A 840 -27.66 10.36 21.60
C ALA A 840 -28.62 11.41 22.17
N GLY A 841 -29.17 12.25 21.31
CA GLY A 841 -30.21 13.22 21.64
C GLY A 841 -31.57 12.54 21.77
N ARG A 842 -32.02 12.37 23.02
CA ARG A 842 -33.39 12.03 23.41
C ARG A 842 -34.39 13.09 22.92
N THR A 843 -34.73 13.14 21.63
CA THR A 843 -35.85 13.98 21.12
C THR A 843 -36.55 13.45 19.85
N ALA A 844 -36.06 12.40 19.19
CA ALA A 844 -36.65 11.90 17.93
C ALA A 844 -37.87 10.96 18.08
N ALA A 845 -38.29 10.61 19.30
CA ALA A 845 -39.35 9.61 19.52
C ALA A 845 -40.79 10.15 19.44
N ARG A 846 -41.01 11.47 19.30
CA ARG A 846 -42.37 12.06 19.33
C ARG A 846 -42.92 12.53 17.97
N THR A 847 -42.10 12.59 16.91
CA THR A 847 -42.54 13.02 15.57
C THR A 847 -42.81 11.87 14.61
N ALA A 848 -42.26 10.67 14.84
CA ALA A 848 -42.47 9.51 13.98
C ALA A 848 -43.87 8.87 14.11
N ARG A 849 -44.51 8.94 15.29
CA ARG A 849 -45.85 8.35 15.53
C ARG A 849 -47.01 9.11 14.89
N ARG A 850 -46.80 10.35 14.43
CA ARG A 850 -47.87 11.18 13.82
C ARG A 850 -47.90 11.12 12.28
N ARG A 851 -46.83 10.61 11.64
CA ARG A 851 -46.75 10.45 10.17
C ARG A 851 -47.20 9.06 9.69
N ALA A 852 -47.07 8.01 10.52
CA ALA A 852 -47.44 6.64 10.18
C ALA A 852 -48.97 6.39 10.07
N ARG A 853 -49.82 7.32 10.51
CA ARG A 853 -51.29 7.20 10.40
C ARG A 853 -51.89 7.88 9.15
N ARG A 854 -51.10 8.54 8.30
CA ARG A 854 -51.61 9.26 7.10
C ARG A 854 -51.32 8.57 5.76
N THR A 855 -50.51 7.52 5.74
CA THR A 855 -50.16 6.78 4.52
C THR A 855 -50.86 5.42 4.38
N ALA A 856 -51.52 4.92 5.43
CA ALA A 856 -52.23 3.63 5.41
C ALA A 856 -53.63 3.65 4.76
N ARG A 857 -53.96 4.67 3.95
CA ARG A 857 -55.31 4.82 3.37
C ARG A 857 -55.34 5.16 1.88
N ARG A 858 -54.24 4.95 1.14
CA ARG A 858 -54.15 5.31 -0.29
C ARG A 858 -53.61 4.24 -1.24
N LEU A 859 -53.65 2.97 -0.86
CA LEU A 859 -53.32 1.85 -1.77
C LEU A 859 -54.36 0.73 -1.63
N SER A 860 -55.61 1.07 -1.94
CA SER A 860 -56.66 0.10 -2.29
C SER A 860 -57.19 0.53 -3.64
N GLY A 861 -56.83 -0.19 -4.70
CA GLY A 861 -57.40 -0.03 -6.03
C GLY A 861 -56.37 0.32 -7.09
N ALA A 862 -55.85 -0.70 -7.77
CA ALA A 862 -55.52 -0.66 -9.20
C ALA A 862 -55.14 -2.07 -9.66
N ARG A 863 -56.13 -2.81 -10.21
CA ARG A 863 -55.88 -3.90 -11.15
C ARG A 863 -55.45 -3.25 -12.47
N HIS A 864 -54.25 -3.54 -12.98
CA HIS A 864 -53.96 -3.37 -14.40
C HIS A 864 -52.92 -4.38 -14.90
N ARG A 865 -53.44 -5.26 -15.77
CA ARG A 865 -52.82 -5.98 -16.89
C ARG A 865 -51.35 -5.66 -17.18
N THR A 866 -50.50 -6.68 -17.06
CA THR A 866 -49.16 -6.71 -17.66
C THR A 866 -49.17 -7.47 -18.98
N VAL A 867 -48.65 -6.81 -20.00
CA VAL A 867 -48.38 -7.33 -21.35
C VAL A 867 -47.11 -8.16 -21.29
N ALA A 868 -47.21 -9.41 -21.71
CA ALA A 868 -46.14 -10.40 -21.74
C ALA A 868 -45.09 -10.08 -22.82
N GLY A 869 -43.81 -10.22 -22.46
CA GLY A 869 -42.66 -10.14 -23.36
C GLY A 869 -41.68 -11.29 -23.11
N ALA A 870 -41.88 -12.38 -23.84
CA ALA A 870 -40.98 -13.44 -24.31
C ALA A 870 -39.81 -14.05 -23.49
N TRP A 871 -39.32 -13.47 -22.39
CA TRP A 871 -38.26 -14.09 -21.57
C TRP A 871 -38.79 -14.84 -20.34
N HIS A 872 -40.09 -14.70 -20.06
CA HIS A 872 -40.79 -15.33 -18.93
C HIS A 872 -41.62 -16.57 -19.30
N ALA A 873 -41.39 -17.17 -20.46
CA ALA A 873 -42.18 -18.29 -20.95
C ALA A 873 -41.33 -19.54 -21.25
N ALA A 874 -40.61 -20.03 -20.25
CA ALA A 874 -40.38 -21.46 -20.07
C ALA A 874 -40.76 -21.74 -18.61
N GLY A 875 -41.99 -22.23 -18.43
CA GLY A 875 -42.71 -22.14 -17.16
C GLY A 875 -42.17 -23.03 -16.06
N MET A 876 -42.26 -22.51 -14.83
CA MET A 876 -43.14 -23.12 -13.83
C MET A 876 -43.96 -22.01 -13.20
N ALA A 877 -45.25 -21.99 -13.53
CA ALA A 877 -46.22 -21.29 -12.72
C ALA A 877 -46.24 -21.93 -11.33
N SER A 878 -46.50 -21.10 -10.31
CA SER A 878 -47.16 -21.46 -9.06
C SER A 878 -47.54 -22.95 -8.91
N THR A 879 -46.98 -23.61 -7.88
CA THR A 879 -47.50 -24.82 -7.21
C THR A 879 -47.41 -26.19 -7.92
N SER A 880 -46.33 -26.54 -8.62
CA SER A 880 -46.07 -27.94 -9.01
C SER A 880 -44.65 -28.40 -8.67
N ALA A 881 -44.52 -29.67 -8.28
CA ALA A 881 -43.27 -30.33 -7.94
C ALA A 881 -42.21 -30.21 -9.06
N PRO A 882 -40.91 -30.05 -8.71
CA PRO A 882 -39.85 -29.94 -9.71
C PRO A 882 -39.72 -31.25 -10.51
N PRO A 883 -39.51 -31.16 -11.83
CA PRO A 883 -39.43 -32.35 -12.68
C PRO A 883 -38.19 -33.19 -12.34
N PRO A 884 -38.30 -34.54 -12.28
CA PRO A 884 -37.21 -35.43 -11.86
C PRO A 884 -36.04 -35.44 -12.85
N LEU A 885 -36.26 -35.04 -14.10
CA LEU A 885 -35.20 -34.87 -15.09
C LEU A 885 -35.34 -33.52 -15.77
N SER A 886 -34.30 -32.70 -15.67
CA SER A 886 -34.22 -31.38 -16.31
C SER A 886 -32.95 -31.28 -17.14
N VAL A 887 -33.04 -30.56 -18.26
CA VAL A 887 -31.88 -30.21 -19.06
C VAL A 887 -31.84 -28.70 -19.23
N VAL A 888 -30.80 -28.07 -18.70
CA VAL A 888 -30.52 -26.64 -18.89
C VAL A 888 -29.60 -26.51 -20.10
N VAL A 889 -30.08 -25.85 -21.15
CA VAL A 889 -29.36 -25.70 -22.41
C VAL A 889 -29.06 -24.23 -22.66
N GLY A 890 -27.79 -23.86 -22.61
CA GLY A 890 -27.37 -22.48 -22.80
C GLY A 890 -25.89 -22.28 -22.57
N ASP A 891 -25.32 -21.31 -23.28
CA ASP A 891 -23.94 -20.85 -23.15
C ASP A 891 -23.81 -19.60 -22.28
N GLU A 892 -24.92 -19.03 -21.83
CA GLU A 892 -24.93 -17.85 -20.95
C GLU A 892 -24.95 -18.27 -19.47
N GLU A 893 -23.77 -18.24 -18.85
CA GLU A 893 -23.53 -18.77 -17.50
C GLU A 893 -24.45 -18.16 -16.43
N LEU A 894 -24.72 -16.86 -16.47
CA LEU A 894 -25.61 -16.23 -15.49
C LEU A 894 -27.03 -16.82 -15.53
N LEU A 895 -27.57 -17.02 -16.74
CA LEU A 895 -28.91 -17.56 -16.93
C LEU A 895 -28.95 -19.06 -16.61
N VAL A 896 -27.88 -19.79 -16.93
CA VAL A 896 -27.71 -21.20 -16.57
C VAL A 896 -27.67 -21.37 -15.05
N ASP A 897 -26.85 -20.59 -14.35
CA ASP A 897 -26.73 -20.63 -12.89
C ASP A 897 -28.05 -20.29 -12.21
N ARG A 898 -28.77 -19.29 -12.71
CA ARG A 898 -30.10 -18.94 -12.20
C ARG A 898 -31.11 -20.05 -12.42
N ALA A 899 -31.13 -20.69 -13.59
CA ALA A 899 -32.03 -21.80 -13.88
C ALA A 899 -31.74 -23.02 -12.97
N VAL A 900 -30.46 -23.34 -12.76
CA VAL A 900 -30.06 -24.41 -11.82
C VAL A 900 -30.45 -24.04 -10.39
N ALA A 901 -30.18 -22.80 -9.97
CA ALA A 901 -30.53 -22.31 -8.64
C ALA A 901 -32.06 -22.33 -8.41
N GLU A 902 -32.87 -21.98 -9.41
CA GLU A 902 -34.33 -22.04 -9.34
C GLU A 902 -34.83 -23.49 -9.25
N LEU A 903 -34.25 -24.43 -9.99
CA LEU A 903 -34.56 -25.87 -9.88
C LEU A 903 -34.19 -26.44 -8.52
N VAL A 904 -33.00 -26.11 -8.00
CA VAL A 904 -32.55 -26.53 -6.67
C VAL A 904 -33.39 -25.88 -5.58
N ALA A 905 -33.76 -24.61 -5.73
CA ALA A 905 -34.64 -23.92 -4.79
C ALA A 905 -36.04 -24.53 -4.78
N ALA A 906 -36.57 -24.95 -5.94
CA ALA A 906 -37.83 -25.67 -6.03
C ALA A 906 -37.76 -27.04 -5.32
N ALA A 907 -36.67 -27.79 -5.49
CA ALA A 907 -36.44 -29.04 -4.76
C ALA A 907 -36.33 -28.83 -3.25
N ARG A 908 -35.60 -27.80 -2.82
CA ARG A 908 -35.48 -27.41 -1.40
C ARG A 908 -36.77 -26.88 -0.80
N ALA A 909 -37.66 -26.33 -1.61
CA ALA A 909 -38.97 -25.86 -1.15
C ALA A 909 -39.92 -27.03 -0.84
N GLU A 910 -39.81 -28.15 -1.56
CA GLU A 910 -40.53 -29.39 -1.21
C GLU A 910 -39.90 -30.10 -0.03
N GLU A 911 -38.57 -30.27 -0.08
CA GLU A 911 -37.80 -30.97 0.95
C GLU A 911 -36.57 -30.14 1.34
N PRO A 912 -36.62 -29.42 2.47
CA PRO A 912 -35.52 -28.55 2.90
C PRO A 912 -34.17 -29.27 3.09
N GLY A 913 -34.21 -30.59 3.30
CA GLY A 913 -33.06 -31.49 3.51
C GLY A 913 -32.47 -32.13 2.24
N VAL A 914 -33.01 -31.85 1.04
CA VAL A 914 -32.55 -32.48 -0.20
C VAL A 914 -31.04 -32.33 -0.40
N ASP A 915 -30.36 -33.45 -0.64
CA ASP A 915 -28.90 -33.47 -0.87
C ASP A 915 -28.62 -33.04 -2.32
N VAL A 916 -27.67 -32.13 -2.53
CA VAL A 916 -27.42 -31.53 -3.84
C VAL A 916 -25.97 -31.77 -4.25
N HIS A 917 -25.78 -32.54 -5.31
CA HIS A 917 -24.48 -32.81 -5.91
C HIS A 917 -24.32 -32.02 -7.20
N ASP A 918 -23.55 -30.93 -7.19
CA ASP A 918 -23.22 -30.15 -8.38
C ASP A 918 -21.81 -30.52 -8.88
N LEU A 919 -21.73 -31.21 -10.01
CA LEU A 919 -20.52 -31.88 -10.50
C LEU A 919 -20.09 -31.32 -11.86
N MET A 920 -18.84 -30.88 -11.94
CA MET A 920 -18.17 -30.54 -13.21
C MET A 920 -17.60 -31.80 -13.89
N PRO A 921 -17.34 -31.79 -15.22
CA PRO A 921 -16.92 -32.99 -15.95
C PRO A 921 -15.68 -33.68 -15.39
N GLY A 922 -14.70 -32.93 -14.87
CA GLY A 922 -13.47 -33.47 -14.27
C GLY A 922 -13.68 -34.17 -12.92
N GLN A 923 -14.84 -33.96 -12.28
CA GLN A 923 -15.22 -34.59 -11.01
C GLN A 923 -16.10 -35.83 -11.22
N VAL A 924 -16.59 -36.05 -12.44
CA VAL A 924 -17.43 -37.21 -12.79
C VAL A 924 -16.52 -38.38 -13.14
N THR A 925 -16.58 -39.43 -12.33
CA THR A 925 -16.00 -40.75 -12.63
C THR A 925 -17.12 -41.80 -12.60
N ALA A 926 -16.91 -42.98 -13.19
CA ALA A 926 -17.92 -44.03 -13.21
C ALA A 926 -18.39 -44.40 -11.80
N GLY A 927 -17.43 -44.56 -10.87
CA GLY A 927 -17.72 -44.81 -9.46
C GLY A 927 -18.50 -43.68 -8.79
N LYS A 928 -18.14 -42.41 -9.07
CA LYS A 928 -18.84 -41.26 -8.49
C LYS A 928 -20.25 -41.08 -9.06
N LEU A 929 -20.44 -41.35 -10.35
CA LEU A 929 -21.75 -41.29 -10.99
C LEU A 929 -22.69 -42.33 -10.37
N VAL A 930 -22.24 -43.57 -10.21
CA VAL A 930 -23.01 -44.63 -9.54
C VAL A 930 -23.32 -44.25 -8.08
N GLU A 931 -22.36 -43.67 -7.36
CA GLU A 931 -22.57 -43.24 -5.96
C GLU A 931 -23.69 -42.20 -5.83
N VAL A 932 -23.65 -41.14 -6.66
CA VAL A 932 -24.60 -40.02 -6.56
C VAL A 932 -25.97 -40.32 -7.16
N THR A 933 -26.05 -41.30 -8.09
CA THR A 933 -27.32 -41.74 -8.68
C THR A 933 -27.88 -43.01 -8.04
N SER A 934 -27.21 -43.59 -7.06
CA SER A 934 -27.76 -44.70 -6.27
C SER A 934 -28.87 -44.21 -5.34
N PRO A 935 -29.93 -45.01 -5.14
CA PRO A 935 -31.01 -44.68 -4.21
C PRO A 935 -30.50 -44.46 -2.78
N SER A 936 -31.07 -43.50 -2.07
CA SER A 936 -30.71 -43.21 -0.69
C SER A 936 -31.30 -44.26 0.26
N LEU A 937 -30.44 -44.91 1.07
CA LEU A 937 -30.86 -45.83 2.14
C LEU A 937 -31.68 -45.16 3.25
N PHE A 938 -31.67 -43.83 3.31
CA PHE A 938 -32.32 -43.02 4.35
C PHE A 938 -33.53 -42.23 3.83
N GLY A 939 -33.93 -42.42 2.57
CA GLY A 939 -35.16 -41.84 2.00
C GLY A 939 -35.09 -40.36 1.60
N GLU A 940 -33.93 -39.71 1.75
CA GLU A 940 -33.72 -38.30 1.35
C GLU A 940 -33.58 -38.20 -0.17
N ARG A 941 -34.39 -37.36 -0.81
CA ARG A 941 -34.25 -37.05 -2.24
C ARG A 941 -32.89 -36.40 -2.53
N ARG A 942 -32.35 -36.66 -3.73
CA ARG A 942 -31.08 -36.09 -4.20
C ARG A 942 -31.29 -35.27 -5.45
N VAL A 943 -30.60 -34.15 -5.57
CA VAL A 943 -30.48 -33.39 -6.82
C VAL A 943 -29.06 -33.53 -7.34
N VAL A 944 -28.90 -34.17 -8.49
CA VAL A 944 -27.61 -34.31 -9.16
C VAL A 944 -27.56 -33.35 -10.34
N VAL A 945 -26.75 -32.32 -10.26
CA VAL A 945 -26.46 -31.39 -11.36
C VAL A 945 -25.17 -31.84 -12.02
N LEU A 946 -25.24 -32.26 -13.28
CA LEU A 946 -24.06 -32.53 -14.09
C LEU A 946 -23.82 -31.34 -15.02
N ARG A 947 -22.73 -30.60 -14.76
CA ARG A 947 -22.36 -29.42 -15.53
C ARG A 947 -21.54 -29.78 -16.75
N ALA A 948 -21.68 -28.98 -17.80
CA ALA A 948 -20.93 -29.09 -19.05
C ALA A 948 -20.90 -30.53 -19.62
N VAL A 949 -22.06 -31.19 -19.69
CA VAL A 949 -22.16 -32.61 -20.06
C VAL A 949 -21.63 -32.92 -21.46
N GLN A 950 -21.46 -31.90 -22.31
CA GLN A 950 -20.79 -32.02 -23.61
C GLN A 950 -19.30 -32.39 -23.52
N ASP A 951 -18.67 -32.17 -22.37
CA ASP A 951 -17.25 -32.38 -22.13
C ASP A 951 -16.97 -33.70 -21.37
N LEU A 952 -18.01 -34.47 -21.05
CA LEU A 952 -17.85 -35.81 -20.51
C LEU A 952 -17.14 -36.73 -21.52
N GLY A 953 -16.22 -37.55 -21.01
CA GLY A 953 -15.59 -38.62 -21.80
C GLY A 953 -16.63 -39.58 -22.36
N LYS A 954 -16.36 -40.20 -23.52
CA LYS A 954 -17.32 -41.06 -24.23
C LYS A 954 -17.90 -42.17 -23.34
N ASP A 955 -17.08 -42.77 -22.48
CA ASP A 955 -17.50 -43.86 -21.60
C ASP A 955 -18.47 -43.37 -20.52
N LEU A 956 -18.20 -42.21 -19.91
CA LEU A 956 -19.08 -41.59 -18.91
C LEU A 956 -20.38 -41.08 -19.54
N ALA A 957 -20.31 -40.49 -20.74
CA ALA A 957 -21.50 -40.07 -21.47
C ALA A 957 -22.40 -41.27 -21.82
N ALA A 958 -21.83 -42.42 -22.15
CA ALA A 958 -22.58 -43.65 -22.37
C ALA A 958 -23.22 -44.18 -21.07
N GLU A 959 -22.55 -44.01 -19.94
CA GLU A 959 -23.06 -44.41 -18.62
C GLU A 959 -24.22 -43.53 -18.14
N VAL A 960 -24.12 -42.20 -18.31
CA VAL A 960 -25.25 -41.29 -18.07
C VAL A 960 -26.41 -41.63 -19.01
N THR A 961 -26.14 -41.91 -20.29
CA THR A 961 -27.17 -42.33 -21.25
C THR A 961 -27.87 -43.62 -20.82
N ARG A 962 -27.13 -44.56 -20.23
CA ARG A 962 -27.69 -45.80 -19.69
C ARG A 962 -28.60 -45.51 -18.49
N TYR A 963 -28.16 -44.64 -17.57
CA TYR A 963 -28.96 -44.24 -16.41
C TYR A 963 -30.29 -43.57 -16.79
N LEU A 964 -30.29 -42.77 -17.86
CA LEU A 964 -31.51 -42.12 -18.37
C LEU A 964 -32.61 -43.10 -18.80
N THR A 965 -32.31 -44.38 -19.03
CA THR A 965 -33.33 -45.39 -19.38
C THR A 965 -34.13 -45.89 -18.18
N ALA A 966 -33.58 -45.77 -16.97
CA ALA A 966 -34.21 -46.19 -15.71
C ALA A 966 -33.68 -45.35 -14.54
N PRO A 967 -34.05 -44.05 -14.46
CA PRO A 967 -33.60 -43.17 -13.38
C PRO A 967 -34.26 -43.58 -12.04
N ALA A 968 -33.52 -43.43 -10.94
CA ALA A 968 -34.04 -43.66 -9.60
C ALA A 968 -35.11 -42.60 -9.23
N GLU A 969 -36.21 -43.02 -8.60
CA GLU A 969 -37.38 -42.17 -8.31
C GLU A 969 -37.10 -41.06 -7.27
N ASP A 970 -36.05 -41.23 -6.47
CA ASP A 970 -35.57 -40.32 -5.44
C ASP A 970 -34.45 -39.38 -5.91
N VAL A 971 -34.04 -39.47 -7.18
CA VAL A 971 -32.97 -38.64 -7.76
C VAL A 971 -33.51 -37.70 -8.84
N MET A 972 -33.43 -36.40 -8.58
CA MET A 972 -33.61 -35.35 -9.57
C MET A 972 -32.30 -35.11 -10.32
N LEU A 973 -32.26 -35.42 -11.62
CA LEU A 973 -31.08 -35.20 -12.46
C LEU A 973 -31.23 -33.91 -13.29
N VAL A 974 -30.26 -33.02 -13.20
CA VAL A 974 -30.17 -31.78 -13.96
C VAL A 974 -28.93 -31.83 -14.84
N LEU A 975 -29.11 -31.94 -16.16
CA LEU A 975 -28.01 -31.91 -17.11
C LEU A 975 -27.83 -30.50 -17.67
N VAL A 976 -26.64 -29.93 -17.53
CA VAL A 976 -26.33 -28.62 -18.09
C VAL A 976 -25.47 -28.80 -19.33
N HIS A 977 -25.97 -28.29 -20.46
CA HIS A 977 -25.34 -28.43 -21.77
C HIS A 977 -25.17 -27.06 -22.43
N ALA A 978 -23.99 -26.76 -22.98
CA ALA A 978 -23.69 -25.45 -23.59
C ALA A 978 -24.49 -25.13 -24.88
N GLY A 979 -25.27 -26.08 -25.38
CA GLY A 979 -26.12 -25.92 -26.58
C GLY A 979 -25.42 -26.16 -27.93
N GLY A 980 -24.14 -26.55 -27.93
CA GLY A 980 -23.35 -26.85 -29.13
C GLY A 980 -23.58 -28.25 -29.75
N ALA A 981 -22.82 -28.58 -30.82
CA ALA A 981 -22.92 -29.87 -31.51
C ALA A 981 -22.22 -31.02 -30.75
N LYS A 982 -21.19 -30.71 -29.97
CA LYS A 982 -20.47 -31.67 -29.12
C LYS A 982 -21.41 -32.15 -28.00
N GLY A 983 -21.45 -33.44 -27.71
CA GLY A 983 -22.33 -34.00 -26.66
C GLY A 983 -23.82 -34.03 -26.99
N LYS A 984 -24.23 -33.57 -28.19
CA LYS A 984 -25.63 -33.48 -28.60
C LYS A 984 -26.39 -34.82 -28.51
N ALA A 985 -25.72 -35.95 -28.73
CA ALA A 985 -26.35 -37.27 -28.61
C ALA A 985 -26.87 -37.56 -27.18
N LEU A 986 -26.14 -37.13 -26.14
CA LEU A 986 -26.56 -37.27 -24.74
C LEU A 986 -27.71 -36.32 -24.41
N LEU A 987 -27.67 -35.09 -24.93
CA LEU A 987 -28.77 -34.13 -24.84
C LEU A 987 -30.06 -34.67 -25.47
N ASP A 988 -29.97 -35.17 -26.71
CA ASP A 988 -31.11 -35.73 -27.44
C ASP A 988 -31.66 -36.99 -26.72
N ALA A 989 -30.78 -37.82 -26.13
CA ALA A 989 -31.18 -38.96 -25.31
C ALA A 989 -31.93 -38.54 -24.03
N ALA A 990 -31.47 -37.50 -23.33
CA ALA A 990 -32.14 -36.98 -22.14
C ALA A 990 -33.52 -36.37 -22.45
N VAL A 991 -33.64 -35.63 -23.55
CA VAL A 991 -34.93 -35.11 -24.02
C VAL A 991 -35.87 -36.26 -24.41
N LYS A 992 -35.36 -37.31 -25.07
CA LYS A 992 -36.15 -38.51 -25.41
C LYS A 992 -36.59 -39.29 -24.16
N ALA A 993 -35.81 -39.23 -23.08
CA ALA A 993 -36.14 -39.80 -21.77
C ALA A 993 -37.12 -38.94 -20.93
N GLY A 994 -37.64 -37.83 -21.49
CA GLY A 994 -38.66 -37.01 -20.84
C GLY A 994 -38.14 -35.78 -20.08
N ALA A 995 -36.89 -35.36 -20.31
CA ALA A 995 -36.32 -34.19 -19.62
C ALA A 995 -37.06 -32.88 -19.92
N THR A 996 -37.31 -32.08 -18.88
CA THR A 996 -37.79 -30.70 -19.05
C THR A 996 -36.65 -29.81 -19.51
N ARG A 997 -36.79 -29.22 -20.70
CA ARG A 997 -35.74 -28.37 -21.28
C ARG A 997 -35.92 -26.90 -20.88
N ILE A 998 -34.92 -26.35 -20.20
CA ILE A 998 -34.80 -24.93 -19.88
C ILE A 998 -33.77 -24.32 -20.81
N THR A 999 -34.14 -23.28 -21.57
CA THR A 999 -33.23 -22.66 -22.54
C THR A 999 -32.68 -21.37 -21.96
N CYS A 1000 -31.37 -21.34 -21.73
CA CYS A 1000 -30.61 -20.20 -21.22
C CYS A 1000 -29.74 -19.61 -22.34
N ALA A 1001 -30.39 -19.27 -23.46
CA ALA A 1001 -29.68 -18.73 -24.62
C ALA A 1001 -29.15 -17.33 -24.32
N LYS A 1002 -27.92 -17.06 -24.74
CA LYS A 1002 -27.34 -15.73 -24.69
C LYS A 1002 -28.23 -14.73 -25.45
N PRO A 1003 -28.70 -13.63 -24.84
CA PRO A 1003 -29.42 -12.58 -25.54
C PRO A 1003 -28.47 -11.95 -26.56
N THR A 1004 -28.82 -12.07 -27.84
CA THR A 1004 -27.96 -11.62 -28.94
C THR A 1004 -28.38 -10.25 -29.45
N LYS A 1005 -29.66 -9.87 -29.28
CA LYS A 1005 -30.21 -8.60 -29.75
C LYS A 1005 -30.22 -7.54 -28.64
N ALA A 1006 -30.00 -6.28 -29.00
CA ALA A 1006 -30.03 -5.16 -28.05
C ALA A 1006 -31.39 -5.00 -27.35
N SER A 1007 -32.50 -5.28 -28.04
CA SER A 1007 -33.85 -5.26 -27.47
C SER A 1007 -34.04 -6.29 -26.35
N GLU A 1008 -33.37 -7.44 -26.45
CA GLU A 1008 -33.44 -8.51 -25.46
C GLU A 1008 -32.65 -8.13 -24.20
N ARG A 1009 -31.49 -7.48 -24.36
CA ARG A 1009 -30.70 -6.95 -23.24
C ARG A 1009 -31.40 -5.81 -22.50
N LEU A 1010 -32.08 -4.93 -23.23
CA LEU A 1010 -32.94 -3.90 -22.63
C LEU A 1010 -34.10 -4.51 -21.84
N GLN A 1011 -34.69 -5.60 -22.33
CA GLN A 1011 -35.72 -6.33 -21.59
C GLN A 1011 -35.16 -7.01 -20.35
N PHE A 1012 -33.95 -7.57 -20.43
CA PHE A 1012 -33.24 -8.13 -19.29
C PHE A 1012 -33.02 -7.08 -18.19
N VAL A 1013 -32.45 -5.92 -18.52
CA VAL A 1013 -32.25 -4.80 -17.56
C VAL A 1013 -33.57 -4.39 -16.91
N LYS A 1014 -34.65 -4.23 -17.69
CA LYS A 1014 -35.98 -3.93 -17.13
C LYS A 1014 -36.50 -5.04 -16.22
N GLY A 1015 -36.23 -6.30 -16.56
CA GLY A 1015 -36.55 -7.47 -15.76
C GLY A 1015 -35.83 -7.48 -14.42
N GLU A 1016 -34.54 -7.11 -14.40
CA GLU A 1016 -33.75 -7.03 -13.16
C GLU A 1016 -34.30 -5.97 -12.20
N PHE A 1017 -34.60 -4.75 -12.70
CA PHE A 1017 -35.25 -3.74 -11.87
C PHE A 1017 -36.63 -4.17 -11.40
N ALA A 1018 -37.40 -4.88 -12.23
CA ALA A 1018 -38.71 -5.41 -11.82
C ALA A 1018 -38.59 -6.49 -10.73
N ARG A 1019 -37.60 -7.40 -10.81
CA ARG A 1019 -37.30 -8.39 -9.76
C ARG A 1019 -36.93 -7.71 -8.44
N ALA A 1020 -36.22 -6.59 -8.51
CA ALA A 1020 -35.88 -5.76 -7.34
C ALA A 1020 -37.04 -4.85 -6.85
N GLY A 1021 -38.23 -4.93 -7.46
CA GLY A 1021 -39.39 -4.08 -7.09
C GLY A 1021 -39.24 -2.60 -7.48
N ARG A 1022 -38.39 -2.29 -8.46
CA ARG A 1022 -38.08 -0.94 -8.94
C ARG A 1022 -38.54 -0.73 -10.40
N GLN A 1023 -38.54 0.53 -10.84
CA GLN A 1023 -38.81 0.90 -12.22
C GLN A 1023 -37.66 1.75 -12.76
N ILE A 1024 -37.24 1.46 -14.00
CA ILE A 1024 -36.23 2.23 -14.75
C ILE A 1024 -36.87 2.86 -15.98
N THR A 1025 -36.45 4.07 -16.36
CA THR A 1025 -36.87 4.70 -17.62
C THR A 1025 -36.17 4.05 -18.82
N ALA A 1026 -36.73 4.19 -20.03
CA ALA A 1026 -36.19 3.50 -21.21
C ALA A 1026 -34.82 4.06 -21.65
N ASP A 1027 -34.66 5.38 -21.54
CA ASP A 1027 -33.41 6.12 -21.72
C ASP A 1027 -32.36 5.76 -20.67
N ALA A 1028 -32.75 5.57 -19.40
CA ALA A 1028 -31.84 5.11 -18.35
C ALA A 1028 -31.36 3.67 -18.57
N ALA A 1029 -32.25 2.78 -18.99
CA ALA A 1029 -31.89 1.39 -19.31
C ALA A 1029 -30.93 1.32 -20.50
N GLN A 1030 -31.11 2.19 -21.50
CA GLN A 1030 -30.18 2.31 -22.62
C GLN A 1030 -28.84 2.89 -22.17
N ALA A 1031 -28.85 3.98 -21.40
CA ALA A 1031 -27.64 4.58 -20.85
C ALA A 1031 -26.85 3.61 -19.98
N LEU A 1032 -27.53 2.75 -19.22
CA LEU A 1032 -26.90 1.72 -18.40
C LEU A 1032 -26.25 0.63 -19.26
N LEU A 1033 -26.94 0.20 -20.33
CA LEU A 1033 -26.39 -0.75 -21.28
C LEU A 1033 -25.16 -0.18 -22.00
N ASP A 1034 -25.22 1.09 -22.39
CA ASP A 1034 -24.11 1.80 -23.05
C ASP A 1034 -22.93 2.01 -22.08
N ALA A 1035 -23.21 2.18 -20.79
CA ALA A 1035 -22.21 2.45 -19.76
C ALA A 1035 -21.58 1.20 -19.13
N VAL A 1036 -22.28 0.06 -19.10
CA VAL A 1036 -21.79 -1.17 -18.43
C VAL A 1036 -21.37 -2.23 -19.45
N GLY A 1037 -21.91 -2.22 -20.67
CA GLY A 1037 -21.53 -3.16 -21.72
C GLY A 1037 -22.56 -4.26 -21.94
N THR A 1038 -22.11 -5.42 -22.42
CA THR A 1038 -23.01 -6.50 -22.86
C THR A 1038 -22.97 -7.75 -21.99
N ASP A 1039 -22.07 -7.79 -21.01
CA ASP A 1039 -22.02 -8.87 -20.03
C ASP A 1039 -23.24 -8.81 -19.10
N LEU A 1040 -23.98 -9.91 -19.01
CA LEU A 1040 -25.22 -9.94 -18.23
C LEU A 1040 -24.97 -9.94 -16.73
N ARG A 1041 -23.84 -10.47 -16.27
CA ARG A 1041 -23.50 -10.54 -14.84
C ARG A 1041 -23.12 -9.14 -14.36
N GLU A 1042 -22.35 -8.40 -15.14
CA GLU A 1042 -22.05 -7.00 -14.87
C GLU A 1042 -23.31 -6.11 -14.94
N LEU A 1043 -24.15 -6.30 -15.95
CA LEU A 1043 -25.42 -5.59 -16.05
C LEU A 1043 -26.34 -5.88 -14.85
N ALA A 1044 -26.44 -7.13 -14.41
CA ALA A 1044 -27.25 -7.50 -13.24
C ALA A 1044 -26.70 -6.89 -11.94
N ALA A 1045 -25.38 -6.86 -11.76
CA ALA A 1045 -24.73 -6.22 -10.63
C ALA A 1045 -24.98 -4.70 -10.62
N ALA A 1046 -24.81 -4.04 -11.76
CA ALA A 1046 -25.09 -2.61 -11.91
C ALA A 1046 -26.57 -2.27 -11.68
N CYS A 1047 -27.50 -3.12 -12.17
CA CYS A 1047 -28.93 -2.97 -11.88
C CYS A 1047 -29.22 -3.09 -10.37
N THR A 1048 -28.58 -4.04 -9.69
CA THR A 1048 -28.75 -4.26 -8.25
C THR A 1048 -28.23 -3.07 -7.43
N GLN A 1049 -27.04 -2.57 -7.79
CA GLN A 1049 -26.45 -1.39 -7.17
C GLN A 1049 -27.35 -0.15 -7.34
N LEU A 1050 -27.75 0.16 -8.58
CA LEU A 1050 -28.64 1.30 -8.84
C LEU A 1050 -30.00 1.18 -8.15
N ALA A 1051 -30.54 -0.04 -8.03
CA ALA A 1051 -31.81 -0.28 -7.33
C ALA A 1051 -31.72 -0.06 -5.82
N ALA A 1052 -30.53 -0.27 -5.23
CA ALA A 1052 -30.23 -0.04 -3.82
C ALA A 1052 -29.93 1.44 -3.53
N ASP A 1053 -29.15 2.09 -4.41
CA ASP A 1053 -28.60 3.44 -4.20
C ASP A 1053 -29.53 4.58 -4.63
N THR A 1054 -30.68 4.26 -5.23
CA THR A 1054 -31.67 5.25 -5.68
C THR A 1054 -33.02 5.06 -5.00
N GLU A 1055 -33.64 6.18 -4.61
CA GLU A 1055 -35.01 6.20 -4.08
C GLU A 1055 -36.01 6.52 -5.19
N GLY A 1056 -36.89 5.57 -5.53
CA GLY A 1056 -37.96 5.78 -6.51
C GLY A 1056 -37.66 5.18 -7.88
N ARG A 1057 -37.98 5.93 -8.96
CA ARG A 1057 -37.77 5.51 -10.35
C ARG A 1057 -36.36 5.90 -10.80
N VAL A 1058 -35.62 4.96 -11.38
CA VAL A 1058 -34.26 5.19 -11.89
C VAL A 1058 -34.33 5.90 -13.24
N ASP A 1059 -33.69 7.06 -13.34
CA ASP A 1059 -33.59 7.90 -14.54
C ASP A 1059 -32.15 7.97 -15.08
N ALA A 1060 -31.97 8.58 -16.25
CA ALA A 1060 -30.66 8.64 -16.92
C ALA A 1060 -29.63 9.45 -16.12
N ALA A 1061 -30.08 10.43 -15.31
CA ALA A 1061 -29.21 11.21 -14.45
C ALA A 1061 -28.65 10.38 -13.29
N ALA A 1062 -29.45 9.47 -12.72
CA ALA A 1062 -28.98 8.51 -11.73
C ALA A 1062 -27.94 7.56 -12.32
N VAL A 1063 -28.18 7.02 -13.52
CA VAL A 1063 -27.19 6.17 -14.21
C VAL A 1063 -25.89 6.92 -14.47
N ALA A 1064 -25.98 8.15 -14.98
CA ALA A 1064 -24.80 8.98 -15.25
C ALA A 1064 -24.02 9.33 -13.98
N ARG A 1065 -24.67 9.42 -12.81
CA ARG A 1065 -23.98 9.69 -11.54
C ARG A 1065 -23.11 8.53 -11.06
N TYR A 1066 -23.53 7.30 -11.32
CA TYR A 1066 -22.88 6.10 -10.75
C TYR A 1066 -22.04 5.32 -11.78
N HIS A 1067 -22.36 5.43 -13.06
CA HIS A 1067 -21.72 4.64 -14.14
C HIS A 1067 -21.10 5.51 -15.25
N THR A 1068 -20.75 6.78 -14.98
CA THR A 1068 -19.91 7.54 -15.93
C THR A 1068 -18.49 6.98 -15.94
N GLY A 1069 -17.99 6.61 -17.13
CA GLY A 1069 -16.59 6.22 -17.35
C GLY A 1069 -16.26 4.74 -17.17
N LYS A 1070 -17.26 3.85 -17.03
CA LYS A 1070 -17.09 2.41 -16.78
C LYS A 1070 -17.57 1.50 -17.92
N ALA A 1071 -17.54 1.97 -19.18
CA ALA A 1071 -17.81 1.07 -20.29
C ALA A 1071 -16.74 -0.03 -20.30
N GLU A 1072 -17.14 -1.29 -20.14
CA GLU A 1072 -16.29 -2.44 -20.48
C GLU A 1072 -15.65 -2.16 -21.83
N VAL A 1073 -14.35 -1.90 -21.80
CA VAL A 1073 -13.66 -1.59 -23.03
C VAL A 1073 -13.47 -2.92 -23.77
N SER A 1074 -14.30 -3.14 -24.78
CA SER A 1074 -14.27 -4.34 -25.61
C SER A 1074 -13.27 -4.19 -26.75
N GLY A 1075 -12.63 -5.29 -27.15
CA GLY A 1075 -11.81 -5.34 -28.38
C GLY A 1075 -12.57 -4.88 -29.64
N PHE A 1076 -13.91 -4.96 -29.64
CA PHE A 1076 -14.74 -4.40 -30.73
C PHE A 1076 -14.77 -2.87 -30.73
N THR A 1077 -14.74 -2.22 -29.56
CA THR A 1077 -14.67 -0.76 -29.44
C THR A 1077 -13.31 -0.27 -29.92
N VAL A 1078 -12.23 -0.96 -29.55
CA VAL A 1078 -10.87 -0.69 -30.07
C VAL A 1078 -10.87 -0.78 -31.60
N ALA A 1079 -11.47 -1.83 -32.16
CA ALA A 1079 -11.54 -2.03 -33.60
C ALA A 1079 -12.38 -0.99 -34.34
N ASP A 1080 -13.55 -0.63 -33.82
CA ASP A 1080 -14.42 0.38 -34.43
C ASP A 1080 -13.74 1.76 -34.41
N ARG A 1081 -13.06 2.14 -33.31
CA ARG A 1081 -12.30 3.40 -33.22
C ARG A 1081 -11.07 3.42 -34.13
N ALA A 1082 -10.34 2.30 -34.23
CA ALA A 1082 -9.21 2.16 -35.14
C ALA A 1082 -9.66 2.33 -36.60
N VAL A 1083 -10.75 1.67 -37.00
CA VAL A 1083 -11.30 1.76 -38.36
C VAL A 1083 -11.91 3.13 -38.68
N GLU A 1084 -12.36 3.86 -37.67
CA GLU A 1084 -12.82 5.25 -37.80
C GLU A 1084 -11.67 6.26 -37.92
N GLY A 1085 -10.43 5.84 -37.72
CA GLY A 1085 -9.26 6.72 -37.71
C GLY A 1085 -9.12 7.55 -36.43
N ARG A 1086 -9.76 7.14 -35.33
CA ARG A 1086 -9.73 7.82 -34.03
C ARG A 1086 -8.63 7.22 -33.16
N ILE A 1087 -7.39 7.60 -33.45
CA ILE A 1087 -6.19 7.00 -32.84
C ILE A 1087 -6.16 7.17 -31.31
N PRO A 1088 -6.35 8.39 -30.75
CA PRO A 1088 -6.28 8.58 -29.30
C PRO A 1088 -7.31 7.73 -28.57
N GLU A 1089 -8.56 7.72 -29.05
CA GLU A 1089 -9.63 6.93 -28.45
C GLU A 1089 -9.40 5.42 -28.66
N ALA A 1090 -8.84 4.98 -29.80
CA ALA A 1090 -8.53 3.57 -30.01
C ALA A 1090 -7.41 3.05 -29.10
N LEU A 1091 -6.37 3.87 -28.87
CA LEU A 1091 -5.24 3.53 -28.00
C LEU A 1091 -5.60 3.58 -26.52
N GLU A 1092 -6.36 4.59 -26.09
CA GLU A 1092 -6.92 4.67 -24.75
C GLU A 1092 -7.73 3.40 -24.46
N GLN A 1093 -8.64 3.06 -25.37
CA GLN A 1093 -9.47 1.87 -25.22
C GLN A 1093 -8.65 0.56 -25.27
N LEU A 1094 -7.60 0.48 -26.10
CA LEU A 1094 -6.70 -0.66 -26.13
C LEU A 1094 -5.97 -0.87 -24.79
N ARG A 1095 -5.50 0.22 -24.17
CA ARG A 1095 -4.82 0.17 -22.87
C ARG A 1095 -5.77 -0.28 -21.76
N TRP A 1096 -7.01 0.19 -21.76
CA TRP A 1096 -8.05 -0.31 -20.85
C TRP A 1096 -8.37 -1.79 -21.09
N CYS A 1097 -8.54 -2.23 -22.34
CA CYS A 1097 -8.72 -3.65 -22.70
C CYS A 1097 -7.63 -4.55 -22.09
N LEU A 1098 -6.37 -4.13 -22.22
CA LEU A 1098 -5.21 -4.88 -21.76
C LEU A 1098 -5.07 -4.83 -20.22
N ALA A 1099 -5.37 -3.69 -19.60
CA ALA A 1099 -5.34 -3.53 -18.15
C ALA A 1099 -6.39 -4.40 -17.43
N VAL A 1100 -7.56 -4.60 -18.05
CA VAL A 1100 -8.64 -5.48 -17.56
C VAL A 1100 -8.34 -6.97 -17.84
N GLY A 1101 -7.26 -7.29 -18.57
CA GLY A 1101 -6.81 -8.65 -18.83
C GLY A 1101 -7.42 -9.31 -20.07
N THR A 1102 -7.98 -8.55 -21.01
CA THR A 1102 -8.49 -9.10 -22.28
C THR A 1102 -7.34 -9.70 -23.08
N ALA A 1103 -7.47 -10.97 -23.47
CA ALA A 1103 -6.43 -11.66 -24.21
C ALA A 1103 -6.11 -10.96 -25.55
N PRO A 1104 -4.82 -10.65 -25.85
CA PRO A 1104 -4.42 -9.94 -27.07
C PRO A 1104 -4.94 -10.52 -28.38
N VAL A 1105 -5.07 -11.86 -28.44
CA VAL A 1105 -5.61 -12.58 -29.60
C VAL A 1105 -7.06 -12.20 -29.90
N LEU A 1106 -7.87 -11.92 -28.86
CA LEU A 1106 -9.28 -11.53 -29.03
C LEU A 1106 -9.41 -10.12 -29.58
N ILE A 1107 -8.52 -9.21 -29.16
CA ILE A 1107 -8.46 -7.83 -29.65
C ILE A 1107 -8.04 -7.81 -31.13
N ASN A 1108 -7.00 -8.58 -31.49
CA ASN A 1108 -6.61 -8.74 -32.89
C ASN A 1108 -7.71 -9.38 -33.74
N SER A 1109 -8.46 -10.33 -33.19
CA SER A 1109 -9.61 -10.94 -33.86
C SER A 1109 -10.73 -9.94 -34.15
N ALA A 1110 -10.96 -8.99 -33.26
CA ALA A 1110 -11.93 -7.90 -33.45
C ALA A 1110 -11.46 -6.91 -34.53
N LEU A 1111 -10.19 -6.50 -34.52
CA LEU A 1111 -9.57 -5.69 -35.58
C LEU A 1111 -9.68 -6.37 -36.95
N ALA A 1112 -9.38 -7.68 -37.00
CA ALA A 1112 -9.53 -8.50 -38.19
C ALA A 1112 -10.97 -8.56 -38.69
N GLY A 1113 -11.94 -8.68 -37.78
CA GLY A 1113 -13.37 -8.65 -38.10
C GLY A 1113 -13.78 -7.34 -38.75
N ALA A 1114 -13.38 -6.20 -38.16
CA ALA A 1114 -13.74 -4.88 -38.66
C ALA A 1114 -13.14 -4.59 -40.05
N VAL A 1115 -11.84 -4.87 -40.23
CA VAL A 1115 -11.15 -4.65 -41.52
C VAL A 1115 -11.69 -5.57 -42.62
N ARG A 1116 -11.99 -6.85 -42.33
CA ARG A 1116 -12.65 -7.74 -43.29
C ARG A 1116 -14.07 -7.26 -43.65
N GLY A 1117 -14.81 -6.77 -42.66
CA GLY A 1117 -16.13 -6.17 -42.88
C GLY A 1117 -16.08 -4.99 -43.85
N LEU A 1118 -15.08 -4.11 -43.70
CA LEU A 1118 -14.83 -3.03 -44.67
C LEU A 1118 -14.50 -3.57 -46.06
N ALA A 1119 -13.65 -4.59 -46.16
CA ALA A 1119 -13.27 -5.18 -47.44
C ALA A 1119 -14.45 -5.74 -48.22
N VAL A 1120 -15.43 -6.36 -47.54
CA VAL A 1120 -16.65 -6.85 -48.18
C VAL A 1120 -17.57 -5.71 -48.61
N VAL A 1121 -17.71 -4.67 -47.78
CA VAL A 1121 -18.63 -3.55 -48.04
C VAL A 1121 -18.06 -2.53 -49.03
N ALA A 1122 -16.74 -2.42 -49.14
CA ALA A 1122 -16.06 -1.53 -50.09
C ALA A 1122 -16.08 -2.06 -51.54
N GLN A 1123 -16.46 -3.31 -51.77
CA GLN A 1123 -16.60 -3.86 -53.12
C GLN A 1123 -17.88 -3.34 -53.81
N PRO A 1124 -17.84 -2.99 -55.10
CA PRO A 1124 -19.03 -2.59 -55.86
C PRO A 1124 -19.98 -3.79 -56.00
N GLN A 1125 -21.09 -3.81 -55.26
CA GLN A 1125 -22.10 -4.86 -55.37
C GLN A 1125 -23.46 -4.26 -55.75
N ARG A 1126 -23.94 -4.56 -56.96
CA ARG A 1126 -25.26 -4.12 -57.44
C ARG A 1126 -26.30 -5.21 -57.16
N GLY A 1127 -27.39 -4.85 -56.48
CA GLY A 1127 -28.58 -5.69 -56.34
C GLY A 1127 -28.57 -6.72 -55.20
N VAL A 1128 -27.53 -6.74 -54.35
CA VAL A 1128 -27.45 -7.69 -53.23
C VAL A 1128 -28.24 -7.16 -52.02
N PRO A 1129 -29.18 -7.94 -51.45
CA PRO A 1129 -29.91 -7.55 -50.24
C PRO A 1129 -28.99 -7.34 -49.03
N ASP A 1130 -29.30 -6.36 -48.18
CA ASP A 1130 -28.51 -6.03 -46.98
C ASP A 1130 -28.31 -7.22 -46.03
N THR A 1131 -29.26 -8.15 -45.99
CA THR A 1131 -29.17 -9.38 -45.20
C THR A 1131 -28.10 -10.34 -45.73
N GLU A 1132 -27.94 -10.44 -47.05
CA GLU A 1132 -26.90 -11.27 -47.66
C GLU A 1132 -25.53 -10.62 -47.56
N LEU A 1133 -25.47 -9.29 -47.70
CA LEU A 1133 -24.23 -8.53 -47.55
C LEU A 1133 -23.70 -8.57 -46.12
N ALA A 1134 -24.57 -8.47 -45.10
CA ALA A 1134 -24.19 -8.64 -43.70
C ALA A 1134 -23.66 -10.06 -43.41
N LYS A 1135 -24.26 -11.09 -44.03
CA LYS A 1135 -23.81 -12.49 -43.92
C LYS A 1135 -22.44 -12.68 -44.57
N ALA A 1136 -22.20 -12.09 -45.74
CA ALA A 1136 -20.91 -12.11 -46.43
C ALA A 1136 -19.81 -11.39 -45.63
N ALA A 1137 -20.16 -10.26 -44.99
CA ALA A 1137 -19.26 -9.50 -44.12
C ALA A 1137 -19.07 -10.11 -42.73
N LYS A 1138 -19.79 -11.20 -42.40
CA LYS A 1138 -19.79 -11.88 -41.09
C LYS A 1138 -20.10 -10.94 -39.92
N VAL A 1139 -21.03 -10.00 -40.12
CA VAL A 1139 -21.44 -9.01 -39.10
C VAL A 1139 -22.96 -9.01 -38.91
N PRO A 1140 -23.47 -8.62 -37.72
CA PRO A 1140 -24.91 -8.48 -37.50
C PRO A 1140 -25.54 -7.44 -38.45
N PRO A 1141 -26.80 -7.63 -38.90
CA PRO A 1141 -27.45 -6.74 -39.87
C PRO A 1141 -27.47 -5.26 -39.46
N TRP A 1142 -27.59 -4.97 -38.16
CA TRP A 1142 -27.59 -3.59 -37.65
C TRP A 1142 -26.23 -2.88 -37.81
N LYS A 1143 -25.11 -3.63 -37.82
CA LYS A 1143 -23.75 -3.08 -37.95
C LYS A 1143 -23.38 -2.75 -39.40
N LEU A 1144 -24.14 -3.23 -40.38
CA LEU A 1144 -23.91 -2.98 -41.80
C LEU A 1144 -24.02 -1.48 -42.16
N LYS A 1145 -24.94 -0.75 -41.52
CA LYS A 1145 -25.10 0.70 -41.72
C LYS A 1145 -23.84 1.47 -41.28
N THR A 1146 -23.28 1.10 -40.13
CA THR A 1146 -22.04 1.66 -39.59
C THR A 1146 -20.85 1.33 -40.49
N LEU A 1147 -20.71 0.09 -40.94
CA LEU A 1147 -19.63 -0.32 -41.85
C LEU A 1147 -19.70 0.38 -43.21
N ARG A 1148 -20.90 0.57 -43.77
CA ARG A 1148 -21.08 1.37 -44.99
C ARG A 1148 -20.67 2.82 -44.81
N GLN A 1149 -20.92 3.40 -43.64
CA GLN A 1149 -20.48 4.75 -43.32
C GLN A 1149 -18.97 4.82 -43.15
N GLN A 1150 -18.37 3.86 -42.45
CA GLN A 1150 -16.93 3.76 -42.25
C GLN A 1150 -16.20 3.54 -43.59
N ALA A 1151 -16.68 2.64 -44.45
CA ALA A 1151 -16.09 2.30 -45.75
C ALA A 1151 -15.98 3.50 -46.72
N ARG A 1152 -16.80 4.55 -46.57
CA ARG A 1152 -16.68 5.78 -47.39
C ARG A 1152 -15.35 6.50 -47.20
N GLY A 1153 -14.69 6.29 -46.06
CA GLY A 1153 -13.39 6.87 -45.74
C GLY A 1153 -12.20 6.00 -46.14
N TRP A 1154 -12.41 4.88 -46.82
CA TRP A 1154 -11.36 3.89 -47.08
C TRP A 1154 -11.12 3.68 -48.57
N SER A 1155 -9.85 3.65 -48.99
CA SER A 1155 -9.42 3.28 -50.34
C SER A 1155 -9.20 1.75 -50.44
N PRO A 1156 -9.30 1.13 -51.63
CA PRO A 1156 -9.00 -0.29 -51.81
C PRO A 1156 -7.57 -0.66 -51.37
N THR A 1157 -6.61 0.23 -51.62
CA THR A 1157 -5.21 0.11 -51.18
C THR A 1157 -5.09 0.20 -49.67
N GLY A 1158 -5.80 1.14 -49.02
CA GLY A 1158 -5.84 1.27 -47.57
C GLY A 1158 -6.42 0.03 -46.88
N VAL A 1159 -7.50 -0.56 -47.43
CA VAL A 1159 -8.09 -1.80 -46.91
C VAL A 1159 -7.12 -2.98 -47.06
N ALA A 1160 -6.44 -3.10 -48.21
CA ALA A 1160 -5.43 -4.14 -48.44
C ALA A 1160 -4.25 -4.02 -47.46
N ARG A 1161 -3.78 -2.79 -47.19
CA ARG A 1161 -2.74 -2.54 -46.18
C ARG A 1161 -3.20 -2.92 -44.77
N ALA A 1162 -4.40 -2.52 -44.38
CA ALA A 1162 -4.96 -2.89 -43.07
C ALA A 1162 -5.12 -4.41 -42.89
N LEU A 1163 -5.48 -5.14 -43.96
CA LEU A 1163 -5.54 -6.60 -43.92
C LEU A 1163 -4.16 -7.23 -43.69
N ALA A 1164 -3.10 -6.70 -44.33
CA ALA A 1164 -1.74 -7.16 -44.12
C ALA A 1164 -1.25 -6.91 -42.69
N VAL A 1165 -1.56 -5.74 -42.13
CA VAL A 1165 -1.20 -5.35 -40.76
C VAL A 1165 -1.82 -6.29 -39.73
N VAL A 1166 -3.11 -6.61 -39.87
CA VAL A 1166 -3.80 -7.56 -38.99
C VAL A 1166 -3.18 -8.97 -39.08
N ALA A 1167 -2.81 -9.42 -40.29
CA ALA A 1167 -2.21 -10.74 -40.50
C ALA A 1167 -0.80 -10.84 -39.89
N GLU A 1168 0.02 -9.79 -40.04
CA GLU A 1168 1.34 -9.70 -39.40
C GLU A 1168 1.22 -9.67 -37.88
N THR A 1169 0.25 -8.92 -37.36
CA THR A 1169 -0.04 -8.81 -35.92
C THR A 1169 -0.49 -10.14 -35.33
N ASP A 1170 -1.24 -10.95 -36.09
CA ASP A 1170 -1.65 -12.30 -35.66
C ASP A 1170 -0.44 -13.22 -35.45
N ALA A 1171 0.57 -13.14 -36.34
CA ALA A 1171 1.80 -13.90 -36.20
C ALA A 1171 2.64 -13.43 -35.00
N LEU A 1172 2.75 -12.11 -34.80
CA LEU A 1172 3.49 -11.53 -33.67
C LEU A 1172 2.90 -11.92 -32.32
N ILE A 1173 1.58 -11.89 -32.18
CA ILE A 1173 0.89 -12.25 -30.93
C ILE A 1173 0.97 -13.77 -30.65
N LYS A 1174 1.03 -14.62 -31.68
CA LYS A 1174 1.08 -16.09 -31.54
C LYS A 1174 2.50 -16.65 -31.37
N GLY A 1175 3.48 -15.80 -31.06
CA GLY A 1175 4.83 -16.22 -30.66
C GLY A 1175 5.96 -15.76 -31.57
N ALA A 1176 5.68 -15.03 -32.66
CA ALA A 1176 6.74 -14.40 -33.47
C ALA A 1176 7.23 -13.05 -32.86
N GLY A 1177 6.50 -12.49 -31.89
CA GLY A 1177 6.83 -11.24 -31.21
C GLY A 1177 7.21 -11.44 -29.73
N ARG A 1178 8.02 -10.53 -29.18
CA ARG A 1178 8.42 -10.51 -27.76
C ARG A 1178 7.37 -9.87 -26.84
N ASP A 1179 6.53 -8.99 -27.38
CA ASP A 1179 5.47 -8.28 -26.65
C ASP A 1179 4.16 -8.19 -27.47
N PRO A 1180 3.12 -8.96 -27.10
CA PRO A 1180 1.81 -8.92 -27.73
C PRO A 1180 1.05 -7.60 -27.59
N ALA A 1181 1.30 -6.82 -26.53
CA ALA A 1181 0.63 -5.53 -26.30
C ALA A 1181 1.14 -4.47 -27.27
N TYR A 1182 2.47 -4.39 -27.42
CA TYR A 1182 3.10 -3.51 -28.41
C TYR A 1182 2.68 -3.84 -29.85
N ALA A 1183 2.57 -5.14 -30.19
CA ALA A 1183 2.09 -5.56 -31.51
C ALA A 1183 0.67 -5.04 -31.82
N LEU A 1184 -0.22 -5.00 -30.82
CA LEU A 1184 -1.57 -4.46 -30.97
C LEU A 1184 -1.59 -2.93 -31.07
N GLU A 1185 -0.76 -2.21 -30.29
CA GLU A 1185 -0.65 -0.75 -30.38
C GLU A 1185 -0.20 -0.33 -31.78
N ARG A 1186 0.82 -1.03 -32.33
CA ARG A 1186 1.29 -0.83 -33.69
C ARG A 1186 0.19 -1.08 -34.73
N ALA A 1187 -0.57 -2.18 -34.56
CA ALA A 1187 -1.66 -2.52 -35.45
C ALA A 1187 -2.76 -1.45 -35.49
N VAL A 1188 -3.16 -0.92 -34.33
CA VAL A 1188 -4.18 0.13 -34.22
C VAL A 1188 -3.74 1.40 -34.95
N ILE A 1189 -2.49 1.83 -34.77
CA ILE A 1189 -1.93 3.02 -35.42
C ILE A 1189 -1.85 2.82 -36.95
N GLU A 1190 -1.33 1.68 -37.40
CA GLU A 1190 -1.17 1.40 -38.84
C GLU A 1190 -2.51 1.24 -39.57
N ILE A 1191 -3.51 0.59 -38.94
CA ILE A 1191 -4.87 0.46 -39.50
C ILE A 1191 -5.54 1.83 -39.58
N ALA A 1192 -5.50 2.64 -38.51
CA ALA A 1192 -6.07 3.98 -38.52
C ALA A 1192 -5.39 4.91 -39.55
N GLY A 1193 -4.07 4.78 -39.72
CA GLY A 1193 -3.30 5.51 -40.73
C GLY A 1193 -3.63 5.12 -42.16
N ALA A 1194 -3.92 3.84 -42.43
CA ALA A 1194 -4.26 3.33 -43.75
C ALA A 1194 -5.59 3.90 -44.32
N ARG A 1195 -6.48 4.41 -43.46
CA ARG A 1195 -7.73 5.08 -43.85
C ARG A 1195 -7.48 6.37 -44.63
N ASN A 1196 -6.47 7.15 -44.25
CA ASN A 1196 -6.24 8.50 -44.79
C ASN A 1196 -5.33 8.51 -46.04
N GLN A 1197 -4.87 7.35 -46.50
CA GLN A 1197 -4.11 7.24 -47.74
C GLN A 1197 -5.08 7.15 -48.92
N ARG A 1198 -5.41 8.32 -49.48
CA ARG A 1198 -6.07 8.43 -50.79
C ARG A 1198 -5.10 8.13 -51.92
#